data_AF-A0A8T5TBI8-F1
#
_entry.id   AF-A0A8T5TBI8-F1
#
_cell.length_a   1.000
_cell.length_b   1.000
_cell.length_c   1.000
_cell.angle_alpha   90.00
_cell.angle_beta   90.00
_cell.angle_gamma   90.00
#
_symmetry.space_group_name_H-M   'P 1'
#
loop_
_entity.id
_entity.type
_entity.pdbx_description
1 polymer ?
#
loop_
_entity_poly.entity_id
_entity_poly.type
_entity_poly.pdbx_seq_one_letter_code
_entity_poly.pdbx_strand_id
1 'polypeptide(L)'
;MSEDSQEKDSIAFEVLKEDVPKEEINQQFGLYALIFLINYYLSWLLAGFIFLSYFLIEFMPNVLQVTSFITLFTDPKSLVSLLLMPLIVIACYVIRMIFVGITTRIFWRISERISPSKDGVIPRNIKSKAADYYHLRSFMLKYGKNLFTKGMFPWLSNWFFNFVGSSKIGKGTTLEESVASDKHVTVGKNTYMGVNATLASHLVQAIFGNIQYFRMHVGDNVTMAAMNQIGPGSEIMDGSYLLPLASTNRHSVLKGGHNYYFGIPLRKIFKNKTMNYLGVTEEDLEKNENMQVYLDKIKSNIPKKERKSKKEKKTIIETSTISTSEEIKELKKNKVDINDLTKEDLAIDFTTSSAISRINIKFLIVYIPILWLGGLIISIFWYEYTKGVWDFSNQANLINSIINNISTILFLPIAIFIMIYLFILGVLFFSKLLLIFINMIHLPKEGIFLAEVGNVDYDFWMFRTELKKIALWLLRNGPVPWADVIALKWFGVNMDSSSHLYDAWCDVDFVSIGRKVLIGQGATIMSSMVIGKYLIIKRVVFDDYVMVGGHTTIAPGTIMGHDSVIGAISSTTYNRVLDSNYIYFGIPAIPLKENKYAEERRDIVIKRHVDESKKMEETHEVNIDEDKKKYIKTGDDE
;
A
#
# COMPACT_ATOMS: atom_id res chain seq x y z
N MET A 1 -53.42 -2.55 22.93
CA MET A 1 -52.49 -1.61 23.61
C MET A 1 -53.23 -0.30 23.70
N SER A 2 -53.54 0.13 24.92
CA SER A 2 -54.39 1.28 25.21
C SER A 2 -53.72 2.61 24.86
N GLU A 3 -54.52 3.60 24.46
CA GLU A 3 -54.15 4.99 24.15
C GLU A 3 -53.36 5.67 25.28
N ASP A 4 -53.50 5.19 26.52
CA ASP A 4 -52.72 5.56 27.71
C ASP A 4 -51.20 5.30 27.60
N SER A 5 -50.77 4.50 26.63
CA SER A 5 -49.33 4.25 26.37
C SER A 5 -48.71 5.28 25.41
N GLN A 6 -49.51 5.98 24.60
CA GLN A 6 -49.00 7.03 23.72
C GLN A 6 -48.83 8.37 24.44
N GLU A 7 -49.66 8.64 25.45
CA GLU A 7 -49.63 9.92 26.17
C GLU A 7 -48.47 10.01 27.19
N LYS A 8 -47.99 8.86 27.70
CA LYS A 8 -46.79 8.82 28.55
C LYS A 8 -45.47 8.94 27.77
N ASP A 9 -45.47 8.54 26.50
CA ASP A 9 -44.30 8.71 25.63
C ASP A 9 -44.20 10.14 25.07
N SER A 10 -45.32 10.88 24.97
CA SER A 10 -45.30 12.28 24.55
C SER A 10 -44.83 13.26 25.64
N ILE A 11 -44.98 12.91 26.92
CA ILE A 11 -44.57 13.78 28.05
C ILE A 11 -43.05 13.69 28.33
N ALA A 12 -42.35 12.68 27.81
CA ALA A 12 -40.92 12.48 28.04
C ALA A 12 -39.98 13.16 27.02
N PHE A 13 -40.51 13.87 26.00
CA PHE A 13 -39.71 14.42 24.90
C PHE A 13 -39.89 15.91 24.63
N GLU A 14 -40.40 16.68 25.60
CA GLU A 14 -40.14 18.13 25.68
C GLU A 14 -38.84 18.39 26.46
N VAL A 15 -37.75 17.76 26.02
CA VAL A 15 -36.43 18.28 26.38
C VAL A 15 -36.26 19.56 25.57
N LEU A 16 -36.35 20.70 26.26
CA LEU A 16 -35.98 22.02 25.78
C LEU A 16 -34.86 21.91 24.74
N LYS A 17 -35.19 22.12 23.45
CA LYS A 17 -34.21 22.36 22.39
C LYS A 17 -33.61 23.74 22.64
N GLU A 18 -32.77 23.86 23.66
CA GLU A 18 -31.80 24.95 23.67
C GLU A 18 -30.89 24.73 22.46
N ASP A 19 -30.91 25.69 21.53
CA ASP A 19 -29.99 25.70 20.40
C ASP A 19 -28.55 25.73 20.94
N VAL A 20 -27.91 24.55 20.98
CA VAL A 20 -26.52 24.45 21.41
C VAL A 20 -25.69 25.35 20.49
N PRO A 21 -24.96 26.34 21.03
CA PRO A 21 -24.19 27.27 20.21
C PRO A 21 -23.23 26.48 19.30
N LYS A 22 -23.22 26.83 18.01
CA LYS A 22 -22.35 26.23 17.01
C LYS A 22 -21.16 27.14 16.81
N GLU A 23 -20.07 26.83 17.51
CA GLU A 23 -18.78 27.51 17.36
C GLU A 23 -17.92 26.79 16.32
N GLU A 24 -17.23 27.56 15.49
CA GLU A 24 -16.23 27.00 14.57
C GLU A 24 -14.99 26.51 15.33
N ILE A 25 -14.44 25.38 14.90
CA ILE A 25 -13.21 24.84 15.47
C ILE A 25 -12.03 25.70 15.01
N ASN A 26 -11.51 26.53 15.90
CA ASN A 26 -10.28 27.26 15.67
C ASN A 26 -9.05 26.35 15.94
N GLN A 27 -8.47 25.78 14.88
CA GLN A 27 -7.26 24.98 15.00
C GLN A 27 -6.02 25.85 15.27
N GLN A 28 -5.22 25.44 16.24
CA GLN A 28 -4.03 26.17 16.69
C GLN A 28 -2.80 25.86 15.80
N PHE A 29 -2.91 26.13 14.49
CA PHE A 29 -1.87 25.79 13.51
C PHE A 29 -0.48 26.35 13.85
N GLY A 30 -0.39 27.55 14.44
CA GLY A 30 0.87 28.12 14.89
C GLY A 30 1.58 27.26 15.95
N LEU A 31 0.81 26.74 16.93
CA LEU A 31 1.34 25.82 17.93
C LEU A 31 1.74 24.47 17.32
N TYR A 32 0.94 23.98 16.36
CA TYR A 32 1.22 22.72 15.67
C TYR A 32 2.54 22.82 14.89
N ALA A 33 2.69 23.89 14.10
CA ALA A 33 3.91 24.17 13.36
C ALA A 33 5.11 24.32 14.30
N LEU A 34 4.97 25.05 15.40
CA LEU A 34 6.06 25.22 16.38
C LEU A 34 6.53 23.88 16.96
N ILE A 35 5.60 23.02 17.41
CA ILE A 35 5.93 21.70 17.96
C ILE A 35 6.58 20.82 16.89
N PHE A 36 6.07 20.85 15.65
CA PHE A 36 6.68 20.13 14.54
C PHE A 36 8.10 20.60 14.26
N LEU A 37 8.34 21.91 14.16
CA LEU A 37 9.67 22.46 13.88
C LEU A 37 10.66 22.15 15.01
N ILE A 38 10.23 22.26 16.28
CA ILE A 38 11.07 21.87 17.42
C ILE A 38 11.44 20.39 17.33
N ASN A 39 10.46 19.51 17.12
CA ASN A 39 10.69 18.07 17.01
C ASN A 39 11.63 17.76 15.82
N TYR A 40 11.36 18.36 14.66
CA TYR A 40 12.13 18.19 13.45
C TYR A 40 13.59 18.63 13.63
N TYR A 41 13.84 19.91 13.94
CA TYR A 41 15.20 20.44 14.03
C TYR A 41 16.00 19.86 15.19
N LEU A 42 15.39 19.71 16.37
CA LEU A 42 16.10 19.15 17.53
C LEU A 42 16.53 17.69 17.27
N SER A 43 15.75 16.94 16.49
CA SER A 43 16.13 15.57 16.10
C SER A 43 17.35 15.50 15.19
N TRP A 44 17.65 16.57 14.46
CA TRP A 44 18.77 16.63 13.52
C TRP A 44 20.05 17.21 14.11
N LEU A 45 20.00 17.98 15.21
CA LEU A 45 21.20 18.66 15.72
C LEU A 45 22.35 17.69 16.06
N LEU A 46 22.09 16.69 16.89
CA LEU A 46 23.14 15.75 17.31
C LEU A 46 23.58 14.83 16.15
N ALA A 47 22.62 14.29 15.41
CA ALA A 47 22.89 13.41 14.28
C ALA A 47 23.67 14.15 13.17
N GLY A 48 23.27 15.37 12.86
CA GLY A 48 23.94 16.25 11.90
C GLY A 48 25.34 16.63 12.35
N PHE A 49 25.54 16.95 13.64
CA PHE A 49 26.88 17.23 14.17
C PHE A 49 27.82 16.03 14.07
N ILE A 50 27.36 14.82 14.45
CA ILE A 50 28.16 13.59 14.35
C ILE A 50 28.50 13.28 12.90
N PHE A 51 27.49 13.32 12.02
CA PHE A 51 27.66 13.06 10.59
C PHE A 51 28.64 14.05 9.96
N LEU A 52 28.45 15.35 10.21
CA LEU A 52 29.31 16.39 9.65
C LEU A 52 30.74 16.29 10.18
N SER A 53 30.91 16.01 11.46
CA SER A 53 32.24 15.82 12.06
C SER A 53 32.97 14.64 11.42
N TYR A 54 32.30 13.49 11.31
CA TYR A 54 32.87 12.32 10.64
C TYR A 54 33.16 12.59 9.16
N PHE A 55 32.22 13.24 8.46
CA PHE A 55 32.37 13.55 7.06
C PHE A 55 33.58 14.45 6.79
N LEU A 56 33.74 15.52 7.57
CA LEU A 56 34.81 16.49 7.37
C LEU A 56 36.18 15.97 7.84
N ILE A 57 36.23 15.25 8.96
CA ILE A 57 37.49 14.82 9.58
C ILE A 57 38.00 13.52 8.95
N GLU A 58 37.11 12.56 8.68
CA GLU A 58 37.50 11.20 8.29
C GLU A 58 37.13 10.85 6.85
N PHE A 59 35.90 11.15 6.41
CA PHE A 59 35.44 10.69 5.09
C PHE A 59 36.04 11.51 3.95
N MET A 60 35.94 12.83 4.02
CA MET A 60 36.39 13.72 2.95
C MET A 60 37.90 13.61 2.70
N PRO A 61 38.80 13.66 3.70
CA PRO A 61 40.23 13.56 3.45
C PRO A 61 40.66 12.18 2.93
N ASN A 62 40.06 11.11 3.46
CA ASN A 62 40.47 9.74 3.15
C ASN A 62 39.68 9.11 1.99
N VAL A 63 38.63 9.74 1.46
CA VAL A 63 37.83 9.17 0.36
C VAL A 63 37.68 10.15 -0.80
N LEU A 64 37.34 11.41 -0.53
CA LEU A 64 37.07 12.38 -1.60
C LEU A 64 38.33 13.09 -2.11
N GLN A 65 39.35 13.22 -1.27
CA GLN A 65 40.58 13.95 -1.58
C GLN A 65 41.78 13.03 -1.88
N VAL A 66 41.54 11.72 -2.06
CA VAL A 66 42.62 10.79 -2.41
C VAL A 66 43.14 11.04 -3.83
N THR A 67 44.44 10.85 -4.02
CA THR A 67 45.14 11.16 -5.28
C THR A 67 44.84 10.16 -6.40
N SER A 68 44.39 8.94 -6.07
CA SER A 68 44.04 7.93 -7.05
C SER A 68 42.90 7.04 -6.57
N PHE A 69 42.12 6.50 -7.50
CA PHE A 69 41.01 5.58 -7.20
C PHE A 69 41.49 4.29 -6.50
N ILE A 70 42.68 3.79 -6.86
CA ILE A 70 43.25 2.57 -6.27
C ILE A 70 43.51 2.78 -4.77
N THR A 71 43.91 3.99 -4.37
CA THR A 71 44.17 4.36 -2.98
C THR A 71 42.98 4.10 -2.07
N LEU A 72 41.74 4.22 -2.57
CA LEU A 72 40.52 3.92 -1.80
C LEU A 72 40.50 2.51 -1.22
N PHE A 73 41.11 1.56 -1.93
CA PHE A 73 41.06 0.13 -1.58
C PHE A 73 42.38 -0.39 -1.02
N THR A 74 43.48 0.35 -1.20
CA THR A 74 44.80 -0.05 -0.74
C THR A 74 45.23 0.65 0.54
N ASP A 75 44.80 1.89 0.76
CA ASP A 75 45.08 2.61 2.00
C ASP A 75 44.07 2.20 3.10
N PRO A 76 44.54 1.69 4.26
CA PRO A 76 43.65 1.25 5.33
C PRO A 76 42.71 2.34 5.85
N LYS A 77 43.14 3.61 5.91
CA LYS A 77 42.28 4.71 6.39
C LYS A 77 41.17 5.00 5.40
N SER A 78 41.51 5.07 4.12
CA SER A 78 40.57 5.25 3.02
C SER A 78 39.52 4.13 2.99
N LEU A 79 39.95 2.87 3.12
CA LEU A 79 39.06 1.71 3.13
C LEU A 79 38.15 1.72 4.37
N VAL A 80 38.70 1.99 5.55
CA VAL A 80 37.92 2.06 6.80
C VAL A 80 36.90 3.20 6.74
N SER A 81 37.28 4.39 6.27
CA SER A 81 36.35 5.50 6.07
C SER A 81 35.25 5.16 5.07
N LEU A 82 35.57 4.47 3.98
CA LEU A 82 34.56 4.03 3.02
C LEU A 82 33.56 3.05 3.64
N LEU A 83 34.06 2.07 4.42
CA LEU A 83 33.22 1.05 5.08
C LEU A 83 32.41 1.59 6.27
N LEU A 84 32.95 2.59 6.99
CA LEU A 84 32.28 3.20 8.14
C LEU A 84 31.14 4.13 7.73
N MET A 85 31.20 4.75 6.55
CA MET A 85 30.19 5.73 6.12
C MET A 85 28.74 5.21 6.18
N PRO A 86 28.40 4.03 5.63
CA PRO A 86 27.06 3.47 5.80
C PRO A 86 26.67 3.24 7.26
N LEU A 87 27.62 2.80 8.11
CA LEU A 87 27.37 2.58 9.53
C LEU A 87 27.12 3.89 10.30
N ILE A 88 27.87 4.94 9.98
CA ILE A 88 27.67 6.28 10.55
C ILE A 88 26.32 6.85 10.11
N VAL A 89 25.94 6.70 8.84
CA VAL A 89 24.62 7.12 8.34
C VAL A 89 23.50 6.40 9.09
N ILE A 90 23.60 5.08 9.26
CA ILE A 90 22.64 4.28 10.01
C ILE A 90 22.59 4.74 11.48
N ALA A 91 23.74 4.92 12.12
CA ALA A 91 23.82 5.37 13.51
C ALA A 91 23.18 6.76 13.69
N CYS A 92 23.48 7.71 12.81
CA CYS A 92 22.88 9.04 12.81
C CYS A 92 21.36 8.98 12.62
N TYR A 93 20.87 8.09 11.75
CA TYR A 93 19.44 7.88 11.57
C TYR A 93 18.76 7.32 12.82
N VAL A 94 19.37 6.33 13.50
CA VAL A 94 18.86 5.78 14.77
C VAL A 94 18.86 6.86 15.86
N ILE A 95 19.93 7.64 15.98
CA ILE A 95 20.01 8.77 16.93
C ILE A 95 18.86 9.74 16.66
N ARG A 96 18.68 10.17 15.41
CA ARG A 96 17.56 11.04 15.02
C ARG A 96 16.21 10.45 15.48
N MET A 97 15.96 9.17 15.20
CA MET A 97 14.71 8.49 15.62
C MET A 97 14.51 8.56 17.13
N ILE A 98 15.55 8.30 17.93
CA ILE A 98 15.47 8.39 19.40
C ILE A 98 15.09 9.80 19.85
N PHE A 99 15.70 10.84 19.27
CA PHE A 99 15.37 12.24 19.61
C PHE A 99 13.94 12.62 19.20
N VAL A 100 13.44 12.14 18.06
CA VAL A 100 12.01 12.29 17.70
C VAL A 100 11.13 11.63 18.76
N GLY A 101 11.48 10.43 19.23
CA GLY A 101 10.80 9.76 20.35
C GLY A 101 10.79 10.59 21.63
N ILE A 102 11.94 11.12 22.04
CA ILE A 102 12.12 11.91 23.27
C ILE A 102 11.29 13.18 23.24
N THR A 103 11.43 13.99 22.19
CA THR A 103 10.70 15.26 22.05
C THR A 103 9.20 15.03 21.98
N THR A 104 8.75 14.05 21.19
CA THR A 104 7.32 13.68 21.11
C THR A 104 6.78 13.26 22.47
N ARG A 105 7.55 12.47 23.25
CA ARG A 105 7.17 12.05 24.62
C ARG A 105 7.04 13.23 25.57
N ILE A 106 7.93 14.21 25.51
CA ILE A 106 7.88 15.41 26.35
C ILE A 106 6.57 16.17 26.10
N PHE A 107 6.29 16.50 24.83
CA PHE A 107 5.07 17.21 24.47
C PHE A 107 3.81 16.37 24.75
N TRP A 108 3.85 15.05 24.52
CA TRP A 108 2.76 14.14 24.88
C TRP A 108 2.45 14.19 26.37
N ARG A 109 3.46 14.06 27.23
CA ARG A 109 3.29 14.12 28.70
C ARG A 109 2.76 15.46 29.18
N ILE A 110 3.25 16.57 28.62
CA ILE A 110 2.73 17.90 28.93
C ILE A 110 1.25 17.97 28.56
N SER A 111 0.91 17.52 27.36
CA SER A 111 -0.48 17.53 26.88
C SER A 111 -1.39 16.68 27.80
N GLU A 112 -0.98 15.46 28.17
CA GLU A 112 -1.75 14.55 29.03
C GLU A 112 -1.91 15.09 30.45
N ARG A 113 -0.93 15.83 30.99
CA ARG A 113 -1.07 16.51 32.28
C ARG A 113 -2.11 17.63 32.24
N ILE A 114 -2.22 18.35 31.12
CA ILE A 114 -3.15 19.48 30.99
C ILE A 114 -4.59 19.01 30.74
N SER A 115 -4.79 18.03 29.86
CA SER A 115 -6.14 17.53 29.52
C SER A 115 -6.13 16.01 29.25
N PRO A 116 -6.16 15.15 30.27
CA PRO A 116 -6.00 13.70 30.11
C PRO A 116 -6.93 13.08 29.06
N SER A 117 -6.43 12.12 28.29
CA SER A 117 -7.27 11.31 27.40
C SER A 117 -8.27 10.48 28.22
N LYS A 118 -9.57 10.65 27.94
CA LYS A 118 -10.67 9.94 28.61
C LYS A 118 -11.65 9.40 27.59
N ASP A 119 -12.28 8.28 27.94
CA ASP A 119 -13.38 7.73 27.17
C ASP A 119 -14.58 8.68 27.22
N GLY A 120 -15.19 8.94 26.07
CA GLY A 120 -16.36 9.77 25.99
C GLY A 120 -16.61 10.36 24.62
N VAL A 121 -17.63 11.22 24.58
CA VAL A 121 -18.08 11.92 23.38
C VAL A 121 -17.65 13.38 23.51
N ILE A 122 -16.76 13.82 22.61
CA ILE A 122 -16.27 15.21 22.60
C ILE A 122 -17.13 16.00 21.60
N PRO A 123 -17.90 17.01 22.05
CA PRO A 123 -18.66 17.86 21.15
C PRO A 123 -17.71 18.69 20.29
N ARG A 124 -18.01 18.79 19.00
CA ARG A 124 -17.23 19.59 18.03
C ARG A 124 -17.78 20.98 17.80
N ASN A 125 -19.06 21.17 18.10
CA ASN A 125 -19.76 22.45 17.98
C ASN A 125 -19.51 23.36 19.19
N ILE A 126 -18.86 22.88 20.25
CA ILE A 126 -18.53 23.67 21.44
C ILE A 126 -17.02 23.64 21.62
N LYS A 127 -16.38 24.81 21.70
CA LYS A 127 -14.95 24.86 21.99
C LYS A 127 -14.67 24.26 23.37
N SER A 128 -13.78 23.27 23.40
CA SER A 128 -13.40 22.61 24.63
C SER A 128 -11.91 22.28 24.64
N LYS A 129 -11.31 22.31 25.83
CA LYS A 129 -9.92 21.85 26.02
C LYS A 129 -9.75 20.41 25.54
N ALA A 130 -10.76 19.55 25.72
CA ALA A 130 -10.72 18.17 25.27
C ALA A 130 -10.55 18.07 23.74
N ALA A 131 -11.32 18.86 22.96
CA ALA A 131 -11.20 18.91 21.50
C ALA A 131 -9.84 19.45 21.04
N ASP A 132 -9.38 20.56 21.63
CA ASP A 132 -8.10 21.20 21.29
C ASP A 132 -6.92 20.23 21.49
N TYR A 133 -6.86 19.57 22.66
CA TYR A 133 -5.80 18.62 22.98
C TYR A 133 -5.93 17.31 22.21
N TYR A 134 -7.14 16.88 21.86
CA TYR A 134 -7.34 15.76 20.94
C TYR A 134 -6.71 16.04 19.56
N HIS A 135 -6.96 17.22 18.97
CA HIS A 135 -6.42 17.61 17.67
C HIS A 135 -4.89 17.79 17.73
N LEU A 136 -4.39 18.47 18.77
CA LEU A 136 -2.96 18.65 19.00
C LEU A 136 -2.21 17.31 19.07
N ARG A 137 -2.74 16.34 19.83
CA ARG A 137 -2.15 15.00 19.94
C ARG A 137 -2.19 14.23 18.63
N SER A 138 -3.29 14.34 17.88
CA SER A 138 -3.38 13.75 16.53
C SER A 138 -2.31 14.30 15.60
N PHE A 139 -2.04 15.61 15.65
CA PHE A 139 -1.02 16.23 14.80
C PHE A 139 0.39 15.81 15.22
N MET A 140 0.69 15.92 16.51
CA MET A 140 2.03 15.69 17.07
C MET A 140 2.55 14.27 16.83
N LEU A 141 1.69 13.24 16.88
CA LEU A 141 2.09 11.86 16.63
C LEU A 141 2.42 11.58 15.16
N LYS A 142 1.87 12.32 14.19
CA LYS A 142 1.99 11.99 12.75
C LYS A 142 3.43 11.89 12.28
N TYR A 143 4.28 12.83 12.69
CA TYR A 143 5.67 12.86 12.25
C TYR A 143 6.45 11.63 12.76
N GLY A 144 6.36 11.34 14.07
CA GLY A 144 6.98 10.17 14.66
C GLY A 144 6.39 8.87 14.12
N LYS A 145 5.05 8.76 14.04
CA LYS A 145 4.38 7.62 13.41
C LYS A 145 4.95 7.33 12.03
N ASN A 146 4.95 8.31 11.12
CA ASN A 146 5.45 8.11 9.76
C ASN A 146 6.92 7.68 9.74
N LEU A 147 7.78 8.31 10.56
CA LEU A 147 9.20 7.96 10.64
C LEU A 147 9.42 6.52 11.13
N PHE A 148 8.61 6.05 12.08
CA PHE A 148 8.76 4.73 12.70
C PHE A 148 7.96 3.62 12.01
N THR A 149 6.94 3.92 11.21
CA THR A 149 6.17 2.89 10.46
C THR A 149 6.61 2.78 9.00
N LYS A 150 7.07 3.88 8.39
CA LYS A 150 7.52 3.91 6.98
C LYS A 150 9.03 4.10 6.81
N GLY A 151 9.77 4.29 7.91
CA GLY A 151 11.23 4.47 7.86
C GLY A 151 12.01 3.17 7.73
N MET A 152 13.34 3.25 7.84
CA MET A 152 14.24 2.10 7.69
C MET A 152 14.06 1.00 8.75
N PHE A 153 13.47 1.33 9.89
CA PHE A 153 13.33 0.43 11.05
C PHE A 153 11.87 0.33 11.52
N PRO A 154 10.95 -0.21 10.68
CA PRO A 154 9.51 -0.21 10.93
C PRO A 154 9.10 -1.01 12.19
N TRP A 155 9.91 -2.00 12.58
CA TRP A 155 9.70 -2.79 13.80
C TRP A 155 9.88 -2.01 15.11
N LEU A 156 10.42 -0.78 15.06
CA LEU A 156 10.53 0.11 16.22
C LEU A 156 9.25 0.92 16.47
N SER A 157 8.23 0.83 15.61
CA SER A 157 6.92 1.49 15.79
C SER A 157 6.30 1.19 17.15
N ASN A 158 6.30 -0.08 17.57
CA ASN A 158 5.78 -0.50 18.88
C ASN A 158 6.55 0.12 20.04
N TRP A 159 7.88 0.22 19.92
CA TRP A 159 8.70 0.91 20.91
C TRP A 159 8.31 2.38 20.99
N PHE A 160 8.16 3.07 19.85
CA PHE A 160 7.82 4.49 19.81
C PHE A 160 6.47 4.78 20.49
N PHE A 161 5.40 4.05 20.13
CA PHE A 161 4.08 4.28 20.73
C PHE A 161 4.05 3.99 22.24
N ASN A 162 4.70 2.91 22.68
CA ASN A 162 4.85 2.59 24.11
C ASN A 162 5.71 3.64 24.84
N PHE A 163 6.81 4.10 24.22
CA PHE A 163 7.75 5.06 24.80
C PHE A 163 7.10 6.43 24.97
N VAL A 164 6.43 6.95 23.92
CA VAL A 164 5.65 8.19 23.98
C VAL A 164 4.52 8.06 25.00
N GLY A 165 3.92 6.87 25.08
CA GLY A 165 2.79 6.57 25.97
C GLY A 165 1.45 6.87 25.32
N SER A 166 1.37 6.83 23.99
CA SER A 166 0.11 7.02 23.25
C SER A 166 -0.74 5.75 23.20
N SER A 167 -0.09 4.57 23.18
CA SER A 167 -0.73 3.25 23.16
C SER A 167 0.02 2.29 24.07
N LYS A 168 -0.62 1.17 24.43
CA LYS A 168 0.04 0.05 25.11
C LYS A 168 0.05 -1.15 24.19
N ILE A 169 1.23 -1.62 23.80
CA ILE A 169 1.39 -2.72 22.84
C ILE A 169 2.25 -3.81 23.48
N GLY A 170 1.71 -5.03 23.55
CA GLY A 170 2.37 -6.20 24.11
C GLY A 170 3.60 -6.66 23.33
N LYS A 171 4.45 -7.45 23.99
CA LYS A 171 5.65 -8.05 23.37
C LYS A 171 5.25 -9.06 22.29
N GLY A 172 6.08 -9.19 21.26
CA GLY A 172 5.85 -10.11 20.14
C GLY A 172 4.75 -9.67 19.16
N THR A 173 4.09 -8.55 19.42
CA THR A 173 3.08 -7.99 18.52
C THR A 173 3.74 -7.30 17.34
N THR A 174 3.15 -7.42 16.15
CA THR A 174 3.60 -6.77 14.92
C THR A 174 2.48 -5.88 14.39
N LEU A 175 2.82 -4.61 14.17
CA LEU A 175 1.94 -3.64 13.53
C LEU A 175 2.54 -3.30 12.16
N GLU A 176 1.89 -3.75 11.09
CA GLU A 176 2.21 -3.32 9.74
C GLU A 176 1.74 -1.88 9.49
N GLU A 177 1.94 -1.37 8.27
CA GLU A 177 1.45 -0.05 7.88
C GLU A 177 -0.06 0.09 8.16
N SER A 178 -0.42 1.11 8.93
CA SER A 178 -1.81 1.39 9.32
C SER A 178 -2.07 2.89 9.32
N VAL A 179 -3.25 3.30 8.85
CA VAL A 179 -3.66 4.71 8.86
C VAL A 179 -4.04 5.22 10.25
N ALA A 180 -4.46 4.35 11.19
CA ALA A 180 -4.75 4.70 12.59
C ALA A 180 -3.90 3.89 13.59
N SER A 181 -4.48 3.47 14.72
CA SER A 181 -3.82 2.67 15.77
C SER A 181 -2.75 3.39 16.59
N ASP A 182 -2.69 4.72 16.50
CA ASP A 182 -1.60 5.56 17.00
C ASP A 182 -1.78 6.03 18.45
N LYS A 183 -3.02 6.08 18.94
CA LYS A 183 -3.33 6.53 20.31
C LYS A 183 -4.58 5.92 20.90
N HIS A 184 -4.60 5.82 22.23
CA HIS A 184 -5.74 5.35 23.03
C HIS A 184 -6.19 3.93 22.66
N VAL A 185 -5.21 3.09 22.35
CA VAL A 185 -5.39 1.68 22.02
C VAL A 185 -4.55 0.83 22.97
N THR A 186 -5.08 -0.32 23.35
CA THR A 186 -4.37 -1.37 24.06
C THR A 186 -4.37 -2.63 23.21
N VAL A 187 -3.18 -3.19 22.97
CA VAL A 187 -2.97 -4.41 22.19
C VAL A 187 -2.16 -5.40 23.04
N GLY A 188 -2.64 -6.63 23.10
CA GLY A 188 -2.01 -7.72 23.81
C GLY A 188 -0.69 -8.18 23.17
N LYS A 189 -0.18 -9.29 23.66
CA LYS A 189 1.05 -9.96 23.20
C LYS A 189 0.78 -10.79 21.95
N ASN A 190 1.84 -11.06 21.19
CA ASN A 190 1.84 -11.97 20.04
C ASN A 190 0.70 -11.73 19.05
N THR A 191 0.30 -10.46 18.89
CA THR A 191 -0.77 -10.08 17.97
C THR A 191 -0.18 -9.69 16.62
N TYR A 192 -0.86 -10.05 15.53
CA TYR A 192 -0.50 -9.61 14.20
C TYR A 192 -1.56 -8.66 13.66
N MET A 193 -1.14 -7.49 13.20
CA MET A 193 -1.99 -6.54 12.50
C MET A 193 -1.46 -6.30 11.09
N GLY A 194 -2.17 -6.82 10.10
CA GLY A 194 -1.82 -6.74 8.69
C GLY A 194 -1.92 -5.33 8.10
N VAL A 195 -1.42 -5.19 6.88
CA VAL A 195 -1.38 -3.92 6.14
C VAL A 195 -2.78 -3.29 6.03
N ASN A 196 -2.87 -1.99 6.30
CA ASN A 196 -4.10 -1.19 6.34
C ASN A 196 -5.15 -1.64 7.37
N ALA A 197 -4.82 -2.58 8.27
CA ALA A 197 -5.65 -2.86 9.43
C ALA A 197 -5.63 -1.65 10.38
N THR A 198 -6.79 -1.22 10.85
CA THR A 198 -6.98 0.06 11.51
C THR A 198 -7.76 -0.12 12.81
N LEU A 199 -7.16 0.32 13.91
CA LEU A 199 -7.82 0.50 15.20
C LEU A 199 -8.10 2.00 15.36
N ALA A 200 -9.32 2.40 15.01
CA ALA A 200 -9.76 3.77 15.11
C ALA A 200 -10.37 4.03 16.51
N SER A 201 -9.53 4.45 17.46
CA SER A 201 -9.96 4.84 18.82
C SER A 201 -10.85 6.08 18.84
N HIS A 202 -11.03 6.73 17.69
CA HIS A 202 -11.99 7.79 17.49
C HIS A 202 -12.78 7.65 16.20
N LEU A 203 -14.00 8.19 16.21
CA LEU A 203 -14.82 8.38 15.02
C LEU A 203 -15.47 9.76 15.07
N VAL A 204 -15.31 10.54 14.01
CA VAL A 204 -15.96 11.84 13.85
C VAL A 204 -17.33 11.62 13.20
N GLN A 205 -18.41 11.92 13.92
CA GLN A 205 -19.76 11.78 13.38
C GLN A 205 -20.11 13.02 12.56
N ALA A 206 -19.91 12.97 11.24
CA ALA A 206 -20.20 14.07 10.30
C ALA A 206 -19.38 15.38 10.53
N ILE A 207 -19.64 16.40 9.71
CA ILE A 207 -18.85 17.64 9.66
C ILE A 207 -18.90 18.42 10.98
N PHE A 208 -20.06 18.47 11.64
CA PHE A 208 -20.29 19.19 12.91
C PHE A 208 -20.63 18.29 14.11
N GLY A 209 -20.71 16.98 13.93
CA GLY A 209 -21.11 16.10 15.03
C GLY A 209 -19.94 15.67 15.89
N ASN A 210 -20.25 14.83 16.88
CA ASN A 210 -19.33 14.56 17.98
C ASN A 210 -18.15 13.67 17.57
N ILE A 211 -17.04 13.79 18.28
CA ILE A 211 -15.94 12.84 18.23
C ILE A 211 -16.23 11.78 19.29
N GLN A 212 -16.55 10.57 18.86
CA GLN A 212 -16.58 9.42 19.78
C GLN A 212 -15.15 9.00 20.01
N TYR A 213 -14.64 9.18 21.23
CA TYR A 213 -13.27 8.84 21.59
C TYR A 213 -13.29 7.80 22.69
N PHE A 214 -13.08 6.54 22.32
CA PHE A 214 -13.17 5.42 23.25
C PHE A 214 -12.00 4.48 23.04
N ARG A 215 -11.43 4.05 24.16
CA ARG A 215 -10.31 3.13 24.18
C ARG A 215 -10.68 1.85 23.46
N MET A 216 -9.75 1.37 22.65
CA MET A 216 -9.87 0.05 22.04
C MET A 216 -9.06 -0.97 22.81
N HIS A 217 -9.62 -2.18 22.93
CA HIS A 217 -8.95 -3.31 23.54
C HIS A 217 -8.78 -4.43 22.53
N VAL A 218 -7.54 -4.88 22.36
CA VAL A 218 -7.18 -6.07 21.60
C VAL A 218 -6.40 -6.98 22.54
N GLY A 219 -6.89 -8.20 22.71
CA GLY A 219 -6.33 -9.23 23.58
C GLY A 219 -5.04 -9.85 23.03
N ASP A 220 -4.61 -10.94 23.66
CA ASP A 220 -3.43 -11.70 23.29
C ASP A 220 -3.71 -12.64 22.10
N ASN A 221 -2.69 -12.91 21.27
CA ASN A 221 -2.75 -13.84 20.14
C ASN A 221 -3.87 -13.53 19.12
N VAL A 222 -4.18 -12.25 18.92
CA VAL A 222 -5.15 -11.81 17.91
C VAL A 222 -4.45 -11.73 16.54
N THR A 223 -5.16 -12.08 15.48
CA THR A 223 -4.70 -11.86 14.10
C THR A 223 -5.72 -11.00 13.38
N MET A 224 -5.29 -9.86 12.87
CA MET A 224 -6.03 -9.03 11.95
C MET A 224 -5.34 -9.10 10.59
N ALA A 225 -6.04 -9.58 9.58
CA ALA A 225 -5.56 -9.58 8.21
C ALA A 225 -5.55 -8.17 7.61
N ALA A 226 -5.33 -8.07 6.29
CA ALA A 226 -5.28 -6.77 5.63
C ALA A 226 -6.65 -6.06 5.65
N MET A 227 -6.61 -4.73 5.77
CA MET A 227 -7.76 -3.83 5.61
C MET A 227 -8.92 -4.01 6.60
N ASN A 228 -8.69 -4.61 7.77
CA ASN A 228 -9.69 -4.61 8.84
C ASN A 228 -9.92 -3.18 9.37
N GLN A 229 -11.16 -2.72 9.46
CA GLN A 229 -11.50 -1.41 10.02
C GLN A 229 -12.32 -1.61 11.30
N ILE A 230 -11.72 -1.36 12.46
CA ILE A 230 -12.36 -1.53 13.76
C ILE A 230 -12.49 -0.16 14.41
N GLY A 231 -13.72 0.29 14.62
CA GLY A 231 -13.94 1.61 15.22
C GLY A 231 -14.06 1.61 16.76
N PRO A 232 -14.33 2.78 17.33
CA PRO A 232 -13.97 3.12 18.71
C PRO A 232 -14.73 2.30 19.75
N GLY A 233 -14.08 2.06 20.89
CA GLY A 233 -14.68 1.33 22.01
C GLY A 233 -14.87 -0.17 21.78
N SER A 234 -14.34 -0.72 20.68
CA SER A 234 -14.44 -2.15 20.39
C SER A 234 -13.42 -2.96 21.20
N GLU A 235 -13.82 -4.17 21.58
CA GLU A 235 -13.06 -5.13 22.35
C GLU A 235 -12.90 -6.42 21.55
N ILE A 236 -11.66 -6.76 21.21
CA ILE A 236 -11.29 -7.98 20.51
C ILE A 236 -10.61 -8.91 21.50
N MET A 237 -11.32 -9.93 21.97
CA MET A 237 -10.79 -10.84 22.98
C MET A 237 -9.75 -11.81 22.40
N ASP A 238 -8.97 -12.43 23.27
CA ASP A 238 -7.84 -13.30 22.97
C ASP A 238 -8.14 -14.37 21.91
N GLY A 239 -7.17 -14.64 21.03
CA GLY A 239 -7.30 -15.69 20.01
C GLY A 239 -8.38 -15.41 18.97
N SER A 240 -8.69 -14.15 18.67
CA SER A 240 -9.60 -13.78 17.57
C SER A 240 -8.83 -13.67 16.24
N TYR A 241 -9.43 -14.19 15.16
CA TYR A 241 -8.88 -14.12 13.80
C TYR A 241 -9.84 -13.34 12.90
N LEU A 242 -9.45 -12.14 12.50
CA LEU A 242 -10.23 -11.30 11.59
C LEU A 242 -9.69 -11.50 10.18
N LEU A 243 -10.50 -12.12 9.31
CA LEU A 243 -10.19 -12.32 7.90
C LEU A 243 -10.12 -10.97 7.16
N PRO A 244 -9.53 -10.91 5.95
CA PRO A 244 -9.40 -9.66 5.20
C PRO A 244 -10.73 -8.89 5.11
N LEU A 245 -10.65 -7.55 5.23
CA LEU A 245 -11.80 -6.64 5.20
C LEU A 245 -12.81 -6.78 6.35
N ALA A 246 -12.69 -7.75 7.25
CA ALA A 246 -13.61 -7.89 8.38
C ALA A 246 -13.61 -6.62 9.26
N SER A 247 -14.73 -5.90 9.28
CA SER A 247 -14.77 -4.54 9.84
C SER A 247 -16.00 -4.30 10.70
N THR A 248 -15.88 -3.45 11.71
CA THR A 248 -17.01 -3.10 12.59
C THR A 248 -16.99 -1.61 12.95
N ASN A 249 -18.16 -1.09 13.32
CA ASN A 249 -18.39 0.34 13.51
C ASN A 249 -17.86 0.86 14.87
N ARG A 250 -18.44 0.46 15.99
CA ARG A 250 -18.10 0.94 17.34
C ARG A 250 -18.62 -0.03 18.39
N HIS A 251 -18.01 -0.02 19.57
CA HIS A 251 -18.46 -0.78 20.75
C HIS A 251 -18.77 -2.26 20.47
N SER A 252 -18.02 -2.87 19.56
CA SER A 252 -18.21 -4.28 19.21
C SER A 252 -17.35 -5.16 20.11
N VAL A 253 -17.95 -6.21 20.67
CA VAL A 253 -17.24 -7.18 21.50
C VAL A 253 -17.13 -8.51 20.75
N LEU A 254 -15.91 -8.93 20.45
CA LEU A 254 -15.63 -10.21 19.82
C LEU A 254 -15.27 -11.22 20.91
N LYS A 255 -15.93 -12.39 20.92
CA LYS A 255 -15.85 -13.36 22.03
C LYS A 255 -14.49 -14.02 22.25
N GLY A 256 -13.49 -13.87 21.37
CA GLY A 256 -12.20 -14.55 21.50
C GLY A 256 -12.31 -16.07 21.37
N GLY A 257 -11.30 -16.83 21.82
CA GLY A 257 -11.36 -18.29 21.91
C GLY A 257 -11.27 -19.01 20.56
N HIS A 258 -10.27 -18.67 19.75
CA HIS A 258 -10.00 -19.24 18.43
C HIS A 258 -11.14 -19.08 17.41
N ASN A 259 -11.80 -17.93 17.45
CA ASN A 259 -12.92 -17.63 16.57
C ASN A 259 -12.49 -16.80 15.36
N TYR A 260 -13.05 -17.15 14.19
CA TYR A 260 -12.81 -16.46 12.92
C TYR A 260 -13.95 -15.49 12.62
N TYR A 261 -13.63 -14.32 12.06
CA TYR A 261 -14.58 -13.26 11.75
C TYR A 261 -14.40 -12.77 10.31
N PHE A 262 -15.51 -12.50 9.61
CA PHE A 262 -15.51 -12.01 8.22
C PHE A 262 -16.64 -11.02 7.94
N GLY A 263 -16.49 -10.21 6.89
CA GLY A 263 -17.53 -9.33 6.36
C GLY A 263 -17.57 -7.91 6.93
N ILE A 264 -18.43 -7.08 6.34
CA ILE A 264 -18.66 -5.68 6.74
C ILE A 264 -20.19 -5.46 6.83
N PRO A 265 -20.78 -5.34 8.03
CA PRO A 265 -20.15 -5.49 9.35
C PRO A 265 -19.71 -6.94 9.61
N LEU A 266 -18.64 -7.12 10.39
CA LEU A 266 -18.04 -8.42 10.67
C LEU A 266 -18.98 -9.33 11.45
N ARG A 267 -18.92 -10.61 11.14
CA ARG A 267 -19.69 -11.68 11.78
C ARG A 267 -18.77 -12.84 12.09
N LYS A 268 -19.07 -13.56 13.17
CA LYS A 268 -18.38 -14.80 13.49
C LYS A 268 -18.67 -15.87 12.43
N ILE A 269 -17.64 -16.54 11.96
CA ILE A 269 -17.73 -17.75 11.15
C ILE A 269 -18.07 -18.91 12.08
N PHE A 270 -19.15 -19.62 11.76
CA PHE A 270 -19.51 -20.85 12.45
C PHE A 270 -18.96 -22.04 11.68
N LYS A 271 -18.10 -22.84 12.31
CA LYS A 271 -17.43 -24.01 11.70
C LYS A 271 -18.44 -24.89 10.96
N ASN A 272 -19.49 -25.36 11.63
CA ASN A 272 -20.50 -26.23 11.02
C ASN A 272 -21.23 -25.58 9.83
N LYS A 273 -21.60 -24.30 9.94
CA LYS A 273 -22.28 -23.59 8.85
C LYS A 273 -21.36 -23.45 7.63
N THR A 274 -20.07 -23.26 7.87
CA THR A 274 -19.05 -23.11 6.82
C THR A 274 -18.71 -24.45 6.20
N MET A 275 -18.56 -25.50 7.01
CA MET A 275 -18.41 -26.89 6.56
C MET A 275 -19.59 -27.31 5.67
N ASN A 276 -20.81 -27.04 6.11
CA ASN A 276 -22.01 -27.31 5.32
C ASN A 276 -22.03 -26.52 4.00
N TYR A 277 -21.64 -25.24 4.03
CA TYR A 277 -21.59 -24.41 2.84
C TYR A 277 -20.51 -24.86 1.83
N LEU A 278 -19.34 -25.26 2.33
CA LEU A 278 -18.20 -25.70 1.52
C LEU A 278 -18.27 -27.20 1.16
N GLY A 279 -19.23 -27.95 1.69
CA GLY A 279 -19.32 -29.40 1.51
C GLY A 279 -18.19 -30.19 2.17
N VAL A 280 -17.58 -29.63 3.23
CA VAL A 280 -16.44 -30.24 3.95
C VAL A 280 -16.97 -31.05 5.13
N THR A 281 -16.57 -32.32 5.24
CA THR A 281 -16.94 -33.22 6.35
C THR A 281 -15.90 -33.17 7.49
N GLU A 282 -16.24 -33.69 8.68
CA GLU A 282 -15.25 -33.81 9.77
C GLU A 282 -14.13 -34.79 9.41
N GLU A 283 -14.43 -35.84 8.64
CA GLU A 283 -13.42 -36.75 8.08
C GLU A 283 -12.44 -36.03 7.15
N ASP A 284 -12.90 -35.05 6.36
CA ASP A 284 -12.01 -34.27 5.49
C ASP A 284 -11.01 -33.43 6.30
N LEU A 285 -11.44 -32.89 7.45
CA LEU A 285 -10.57 -32.14 8.35
C LEU A 285 -9.56 -33.05 9.05
N GLU A 286 -10.01 -34.19 9.58
CA GLU A 286 -9.14 -35.17 10.25
C GLU A 286 -8.13 -35.79 9.27
N LYS A 287 -8.54 -36.01 8.02
CA LYS A 287 -7.66 -36.41 6.92
C LYS A 287 -6.63 -35.35 6.59
N ASN A 288 -6.99 -34.07 6.65
CA ASN A 288 -6.05 -32.98 6.37
C ASN A 288 -5.04 -32.79 7.52
N GLU A 289 -5.48 -32.86 8.78
CA GLU A 289 -4.61 -32.78 9.96
C GLU A 289 -3.64 -33.98 10.04
N ASN A 290 -4.11 -35.16 9.63
CA ASN A 290 -3.32 -36.40 9.63
C ASN A 290 -2.87 -36.82 8.22
N MET A 291 -2.73 -35.86 7.30
CA MET A 291 -2.44 -36.12 5.87
C MET A 291 -1.23 -37.04 5.70
N GLN A 292 -0.18 -36.85 6.52
CA GLN A 292 1.02 -37.67 6.46
C GLN A 292 0.76 -39.15 6.79
N VAL A 293 -0.04 -39.43 7.81
CA VAL A 293 -0.44 -40.78 8.22
C VAL A 293 -1.30 -41.43 7.14
N TYR A 294 -2.19 -40.66 6.51
CA TYR A 294 -3.04 -41.15 5.43
C TYR A 294 -2.23 -41.46 4.16
N LEU A 295 -1.27 -40.60 3.81
CA LEU A 295 -0.30 -40.84 2.73
C LEU A 295 0.53 -42.10 2.97
N ASP A 296 0.96 -42.35 4.21
CA ASP A 296 1.71 -43.56 4.57
C ASP A 296 0.83 -44.83 4.55
N LYS A 297 -0.45 -44.71 4.90
CA LYS A 297 -1.44 -45.78 4.80
C LYS A 297 -1.76 -46.13 3.34
N ILE A 298 -1.80 -45.14 2.45
CA ILE A 298 -1.92 -45.35 1.00
C ILE A 298 -0.66 -46.02 0.45
N LYS A 299 0.54 -45.55 0.83
CA LYS A 299 1.83 -46.14 0.41
C LYS A 299 2.02 -47.59 0.87
N SER A 300 1.48 -47.96 2.03
CA SER A 300 1.54 -49.33 2.56
C SER A 300 0.49 -50.28 1.97
N ASN A 301 -0.59 -49.76 1.37
CA ASN A 301 -1.63 -50.55 0.71
C ASN A 301 -1.40 -50.80 -0.79
N ILE A 302 -0.28 -50.36 -1.38
CA ILE A 302 0.05 -50.66 -2.79
C ILE A 302 0.48 -52.14 -2.89
N PRO A 303 -0.23 -53.00 -3.67
CA PRO A 303 0.17 -54.38 -3.85
C PRO A 303 1.55 -54.48 -4.52
N LYS A 304 2.42 -55.38 -4.04
CA LYS A 304 3.83 -55.59 -4.48
C LYS A 304 4.04 -55.88 -5.98
N LYS A 305 3.01 -55.87 -6.84
CA LYS A 305 3.12 -56.24 -8.25
C LYS A 305 3.52 -55.11 -9.21
N GLU A 306 3.44 -53.85 -8.81
CA GLU A 306 3.70 -52.71 -9.73
C GLU A 306 5.07 -52.04 -9.60
N ARG A 307 5.97 -52.53 -8.74
CA ARG A 307 7.34 -51.98 -8.62
C ARG A 307 8.31 -52.40 -9.74
N LYS A 308 7.89 -53.24 -10.71
CA LYS A 308 8.78 -53.75 -11.77
C LYS A 308 8.53 -53.23 -13.19
N SER A 309 7.45 -52.51 -13.50
CA SER A 309 7.14 -52.14 -14.89
C SER A 309 7.55 -50.72 -15.33
N LYS A 310 7.96 -49.82 -14.42
CA LYS A 310 8.25 -48.41 -14.77
C LYS A 310 9.68 -48.13 -15.29
N LYS A 311 10.47 -49.15 -15.69
CA LYS A 311 11.85 -48.93 -16.16
C LYS A 311 12.08 -49.00 -17.67
N GLU A 312 11.09 -49.37 -18.48
CA GLU A 312 11.28 -49.47 -19.92
C GLU A 312 10.06 -48.98 -20.69
N LYS A 313 10.13 -47.74 -21.19
CA LYS A 313 9.96 -47.39 -22.61
C LYS A 313 9.92 -45.88 -22.79
N LYS A 314 10.96 -45.38 -23.46
CA LYS A 314 11.10 -44.02 -24.00
C LYS A 314 10.94 -44.13 -25.53
N THR A 315 10.46 -43.05 -26.15
CA THR A 315 10.49 -42.74 -27.62
C THR A 315 9.34 -43.42 -28.41
N ILE A 316 8.52 -42.76 -29.25
CA ILE A 316 8.75 -41.88 -30.44
C ILE A 316 7.52 -40.96 -30.73
N ILE A 317 7.73 -39.86 -31.47
CA ILE A 317 6.83 -38.73 -31.82
C ILE A 317 6.23 -38.90 -33.25
N GLU A 318 5.16 -38.13 -33.57
CA GLU A 318 4.63 -37.63 -34.89
C GLU A 318 3.21 -38.14 -35.28
N THR A 319 2.20 -37.39 -35.78
CA THR A 319 1.88 -35.95 -36.01
C THR A 319 0.34 -35.79 -36.28
N SER A 320 -0.23 -34.60 -35.99
CA SER A 320 -1.40 -33.91 -36.59
C SER A 320 -2.79 -34.58 -36.77
N THR A 321 -3.85 -33.98 -36.19
CA THR A 321 -4.89 -33.17 -36.89
C THR A 321 -6.00 -32.72 -35.92
N ILE A 322 -6.60 -31.55 -36.21
CA ILE A 322 -7.58 -30.83 -35.38
C ILE A 322 -9.00 -31.38 -35.63
N SER A 323 -9.76 -31.63 -34.55
CA SER A 323 -11.14 -31.15 -34.30
C SER A 323 -12.00 -32.15 -33.55
N THR A 324 -12.96 -31.58 -32.81
CA THR A 324 -14.18 -32.17 -32.20
C THR A 324 -14.08 -32.64 -30.74
N SER A 325 -14.96 -32.03 -29.92
CA SER A 325 -15.74 -32.47 -28.75
C SER A 325 -15.28 -33.59 -27.79
N GLU A 326 -14.29 -34.39 -28.11
CA GLU A 326 -13.71 -35.43 -27.26
C GLU A 326 -12.64 -34.86 -26.29
N GLU A 327 -11.95 -33.78 -26.65
CA GLU A 327 -10.98 -33.10 -25.75
C GLU A 327 -11.61 -32.58 -24.45
N ILE A 328 -12.90 -32.19 -24.50
CA ILE A 328 -13.65 -31.75 -23.31
C ILE A 328 -14.03 -32.94 -22.40
N LYS A 329 -14.14 -34.16 -22.96
CA LYS A 329 -14.37 -35.38 -22.19
C LYS A 329 -13.06 -35.98 -21.63
N GLU A 330 -11.94 -35.75 -22.30
CA GLU A 330 -10.62 -36.22 -21.83
C GLU A 330 -10.03 -35.32 -20.72
N LEU A 331 -10.32 -34.01 -20.72
CA LEU A 331 -10.05 -33.10 -19.59
C LEU A 331 -10.76 -33.51 -18.28
N LYS A 332 -11.84 -34.29 -18.35
CA LYS A 332 -12.53 -34.84 -17.17
C LYS A 332 -11.98 -36.19 -16.70
N LYS A 333 -11.00 -36.79 -17.41
CA LYS A 333 -10.52 -38.16 -17.12
C LYS A 333 -9.12 -38.24 -16.53
N ASN A 334 -8.33 -37.16 -16.56
CA ASN A 334 -7.09 -37.07 -15.79
C ASN A 334 -7.41 -36.60 -14.36
N LYS A 335 -7.95 -37.51 -13.53
CA LYS A 335 -7.88 -37.34 -12.07
C LYS A 335 -6.39 -37.30 -11.71
N VAL A 336 -5.91 -36.12 -11.32
CA VAL A 336 -4.58 -35.93 -10.76
C VAL A 336 -4.47 -36.85 -9.53
N ASP A 337 -3.50 -37.75 -9.53
CA ASP A 337 -3.20 -38.58 -8.36
C ASP A 337 -2.58 -37.66 -7.29
N ILE A 338 -3.31 -37.46 -6.20
CA ILE A 338 -2.92 -36.58 -5.09
C ILE A 338 -1.58 -37.03 -4.48
N ASN A 339 -1.21 -38.31 -4.63
CA ASN A 339 0.04 -38.85 -4.11
C ASN A 339 1.28 -38.46 -4.94
N ASP A 340 1.09 -37.95 -6.17
CA ASP A 340 2.18 -37.47 -7.03
C ASP A 340 2.45 -35.96 -6.83
N LEU A 341 1.62 -35.26 -6.04
CA LEU A 341 1.79 -33.84 -5.72
C LEU A 341 2.88 -33.66 -4.65
N THR A 342 3.92 -32.88 -4.96
CA THR A 342 4.95 -32.53 -3.97
C THR A 342 4.44 -31.45 -3.01
N LYS A 343 5.19 -31.20 -1.94
CA LYS A 343 4.94 -30.07 -1.03
C LYS A 343 4.98 -28.72 -1.76
N GLU A 344 5.71 -28.62 -2.88
CA GLU A 344 5.68 -27.44 -3.76
C GLU A 344 4.38 -27.34 -4.57
N ASP A 345 3.81 -28.46 -5.01
CA ASP A 345 2.53 -28.49 -5.76
C ASP A 345 1.31 -28.21 -4.87
N LEU A 346 1.43 -28.48 -3.56
CA LEU A 346 0.41 -28.22 -2.55
C LEU A 346 0.56 -26.86 -1.85
N ALA A 347 1.67 -26.15 -2.09
CA ALA A 347 1.82 -24.78 -1.62
C ALA A 347 0.86 -23.89 -2.41
N ILE A 348 0.03 -23.11 -1.71
CA ILE A 348 -0.97 -22.20 -2.31
C ILE A 348 -0.36 -21.51 -3.55
N ASP A 349 -0.94 -21.78 -4.72
CA ASP A 349 -0.61 -21.18 -6.01
C ASP A 349 -0.64 -19.66 -5.87
N PHE A 350 0.54 -19.07 -5.65
CA PHE A 350 0.66 -17.69 -5.24
C PHE A 350 0.35 -16.77 -6.43
N THR A 351 -0.79 -16.09 -6.42
CA THR A 351 -1.14 -15.07 -7.41
C THR A 351 -0.30 -13.82 -7.16
N THR A 352 0.76 -13.63 -7.95
CA THR A 352 1.54 -12.40 -7.91
C THR A 352 1.97 -11.99 -9.31
N SER A 353 1.86 -10.70 -9.62
CA SER A 353 2.46 -10.10 -10.81
C SER A 353 3.94 -9.74 -10.62
N SER A 354 4.46 -9.86 -9.40
CA SER A 354 5.82 -9.43 -9.05
C SER A 354 6.80 -10.57 -8.77
N ALA A 355 6.33 -11.82 -8.62
CA ALA A 355 7.11 -13.04 -8.37
C ALA A 355 8.21 -12.92 -7.28
N ILE A 356 8.06 -12.02 -6.31
CA ILE A 356 9.14 -11.59 -5.39
C ILE A 356 9.82 -12.75 -4.66
N SER A 357 9.07 -13.75 -4.23
CA SER A 357 9.60 -14.90 -3.48
C SER A 357 10.49 -15.84 -4.32
N ARG A 358 10.45 -15.73 -5.66
CA ARG A 358 11.23 -16.56 -6.60
C ARG A 358 12.35 -15.79 -7.31
N ILE A 359 12.56 -14.51 -6.99
CA ILE A 359 13.62 -13.72 -7.61
C ILE A 359 14.97 -14.23 -7.10
N ASN A 360 15.71 -14.83 -8.01
CA ASN A 360 17.10 -15.20 -7.76
C ASN A 360 17.96 -13.93 -7.69
N ILE A 361 18.89 -13.87 -6.73
CA ILE A 361 19.85 -12.76 -6.55
C ILE A 361 20.59 -12.38 -7.84
N LYS A 362 20.73 -13.32 -8.79
CA LYS A 362 21.27 -13.08 -10.14
C LYS A 362 20.56 -11.95 -10.90
N PHE A 363 19.27 -11.74 -10.68
CA PHE A 363 18.51 -10.68 -11.37
C PHE A 363 18.73 -9.30 -10.72
N LEU A 364 19.08 -9.25 -9.43
CA LEU A 364 19.41 -8.00 -8.73
C LEU A 364 20.77 -7.42 -9.15
N ILE A 365 21.65 -8.23 -9.76
CA ILE A 365 22.92 -7.75 -10.33
C ILE A 365 22.70 -6.63 -11.34
N VAL A 366 21.55 -6.58 -12.03
CA VAL A 366 21.23 -5.51 -12.98
C VAL A 366 21.17 -4.13 -12.33
N TYR A 367 20.89 -4.06 -11.02
CA TYR A 367 20.86 -2.81 -10.29
C TYR A 367 22.25 -2.21 -10.08
N ILE A 368 23.31 -3.03 -10.02
CA ILE A 368 24.67 -2.54 -9.81
C ILE A 368 25.07 -1.51 -10.87
N PRO A 369 25.05 -1.82 -12.19
CA PRO A 369 25.42 -0.83 -13.20
C PRO A 369 24.45 0.36 -13.25
N ILE A 370 23.15 0.14 -13.03
CA ILE A 370 22.13 1.21 -13.04
C ILE A 370 22.40 2.23 -11.93
N LEU A 371 22.55 1.75 -10.69
CA LEU A 371 22.79 2.59 -9.52
C LEU A 371 24.18 3.24 -9.56
N TRP A 372 25.19 2.51 -10.07
CA TRP A 372 26.54 3.04 -10.19
C TRP A 372 26.62 4.18 -11.21
N LEU A 373 26.04 3.99 -12.40
CA LEU A 373 26.01 5.04 -13.42
C LEU A 373 25.11 6.21 -13.03
N GLY A 374 23.96 5.94 -12.39
CA GLY A 374 23.09 6.98 -11.82
C GLY A 374 23.82 7.77 -10.72
N GLY A 375 24.54 7.10 -9.84
CA GLY A 375 25.33 7.71 -8.78
C GLY A 375 26.50 8.53 -9.32
N LEU A 376 27.13 8.10 -10.40
CA LEU A 376 28.20 8.84 -11.07
C LEU A 376 27.71 10.20 -11.59
N ILE A 377 26.48 10.29 -12.10
CA ILE A 377 25.85 11.58 -12.48
C ILE A 377 25.74 12.50 -11.26
N ILE A 378 25.32 11.99 -10.10
CA ILE A 378 25.29 12.77 -8.86
C ILE A 378 26.69 13.22 -8.46
N SER A 379 27.67 12.32 -8.50
CA SER A 379 29.05 12.63 -8.11
C SER A 379 29.64 13.76 -8.97
N ILE A 380 29.38 13.75 -10.28
CA ILE A 380 29.78 14.84 -11.18
C ILE A 380 29.09 16.15 -10.80
N PHE A 381 27.77 16.12 -10.60
CA PHE A 381 27.01 17.30 -10.20
C PHE A 381 27.49 17.87 -8.87
N TRP A 382 27.70 17.02 -7.87
CA TRP A 382 28.17 17.40 -6.55
C TRP A 382 29.58 17.98 -6.58
N TYR A 383 30.49 17.37 -7.35
CA TYR A 383 31.83 17.88 -7.57
C TYR A 383 31.78 19.30 -8.14
N GLU A 384 31.03 19.52 -9.24
CA GLU A 384 30.91 20.85 -9.84
C GLU A 384 30.18 21.86 -8.94
N TYR A 385 29.17 21.44 -8.17
CA TYR A 385 28.43 22.30 -7.23
C TYR A 385 29.31 22.78 -6.07
N THR A 386 30.22 21.93 -5.60
CA THR A 386 31.10 22.21 -4.45
C THR A 386 32.47 22.74 -4.85
N LYS A 387 32.77 22.78 -6.14
CA LYS A 387 34.02 23.28 -6.70
C LYS A 387 34.21 24.74 -6.32
N GLY A 388 35.30 25.05 -5.61
CA GLY A 388 35.63 26.41 -5.18
C GLY A 388 34.99 26.87 -3.86
N VAL A 389 34.15 26.04 -3.23
CA VAL A 389 33.47 26.37 -1.96
C VAL A 389 34.35 26.10 -0.74
N TRP A 390 35.32 25.21 -0.91
CA TRP A 390 36.06 24.58 0.18
C TRP A 390 37.58 24.74 -0.02
N ASP A 391 38.13 25.89 0.35
CA ASP A 391 39.57 26.06 0.57
C ASP A 391 39.89 25.85 2.07
N PHE A 392 40.38 24.65 2.39
CA PHE A 392 40.70 24.24 3.76
C PHE A 392 42.17 24.45 4.13
N SER A 393 42.92 25.28 3.39
CA SER A 393 44.33 25.54 3.67
C SER A 393 44.60 26.23 5.02
N ASN A 394 43.61 26.90 5.64
CA ASN A 394 43.78 27.55 6.94
C ASN A 394 42.46 27.79 7.71
N GLN A 395 42.48 27.74 9.05
CA GLN A 395 41.26 27.82 9.89
C GLN A 395 40.59 29.22 9.85
N ALA A 396 41.37 30.29 9.64
CA ALA A 396 40.86 31.65 9.43
C ALA A 396 40.18 31.83 8.06
N ASN A 397 40.48 30.97 7.08
CA ASN A 397 39.86 30.98 5.76
C ASN A 397 38.51 30.28 5.75
N LEU A 398 38.17 29.48 6.78
CA LEU A 398 36.90 28.74 6.82
C LEU A 398 35.69 29.69 6.94
N ILE A 399 35.74 30.66 7.86
CA ILE A 399 34.64 31.63 8.06
C ILE A 399 34.50 32.52 6.82
N ASN A 400 35.61 32.99 6.26
CA ASN A 400 35.60 33.77 5.02
C ASN A 400 35.10 32.95 3.83
N SER A 401 35.45 31.66 3.73
CA SER A 401 34.96 30.75 2.68
C SER A 401 33.45 30.50 2.83
N ILE A 402 32.94 30.35 4.06
CA ILE A 402 31.50 30.21 4.33
C ILE A 402 30.74 31.48 3.95
N ILE A 403 31.26 32.66 4.30
CA ILE A 403 30.64 33.95 3.97
C ILE A 403 30.68 34.18 2.45
N ASN A 404 31.82 33.94 1.80
CA ASN A 404 31.99 34.14 0.37
C ASN A 404 31.18 33.15 -0.47
N ASN A 405 30.91 31.96 0.05
CA ASN A 405 30.09 30.92 -0.60
C ASN A 405 28.72 30.72 0.07
N ILE A 406 28.21 31.76 0.74
CA ILE A 406 26.93 31.69 1.43
C ILE A 406 25.79 31.35 0.46
N SER A 407 25.89 31.76 -0.81
CA SER A 407 24.97 31.38 -1.88
C SER A 407 24.91 29.85 -2.05
N THR A 408 26.05 29.16 -2.15
CA THR A 408 26.11 27.70 -2.26
C THR A 408 25.47 27.02 -1.05
N ILE A 409 25.64 27.58 0.15
CA ILE A 409 25.01 27.02 1.36
C ILE A 409 23.49 27.26 1.33
N LEU A 410 23.06 28.47 0.95
CA LEU A 410 21.64 28.83 0.84
C LEU A 410 20.90 28.01 -0.24
N PHE A 411 21.57 27.70 -1.35
CA PHE A 411 21.01 26.87 -2.43
C PHE A 411 21.18 25.36 -2.19
N LEU A 412 21.87 24.93 -1.12
CA LEU A 412 22.09 23.51 -0.82
C LEU A 412 20.79 22.69 -0.76
N PRO A 413 19.67 23.16 -0.16
CA PRO A 413 18.41 22.42 -0.19
C PRO A 413 17.89 22.20 -1.62
N ILE A 414 18.04 23.20 -2.50
CA ILE A 414 17.66 23.11 -3.91
C ILE A 414 18.60 22.16 -4.65
N ALA A 415 19.89 22.22 -4.39
CA ALA A 415 20.87 21.30 -4.95
C ALA A 415 20.61 19.84 -4.55
N ILE A 416 20.26 19.58 -3.28
CA ILE A 416 19.86 18.24 -2.81
C ILE A 416 18.61 17.76 -3.55
N PHE A 417 17.61 18.62 -3.71
CA PHE A 417 16.41 18.29 -4.47
C PHE A 417 16.76 17.96 -5.93
N ILE A 418 17.59 18.76 -6.59
CA ILE A 418 18.06 18.52 -7.96
C ILE A 418 18.82 17.18 -8.05
N MET A 419 19.73 16.89 -7.12
CA MET A 419 20.48 15.63 -7.09
C MET A 419 19.58 14.41 -7.00
N ILE A 420 18.53 14.45 -6.17
CA ILE A 420 17.55 13.35 -6.07
C ILE A 420 16.91 13.10 -7.44
N TYR A 421 16.45 14.14 -8.14
CA TYR A 421 15.84 13.96 -9.45
C TYR A 421 16.83 13.58 -10.55
N LEU A 422 18.05 14.13 -10.53
CA LEU A 422 19.11 13.72 -11.44
C LEU A 422 19.44 12.24 -11.28
N PHE A 423 19.49 11.74 -10.05
CA PHE A 423 19.68 10.31 -9.78
C PHE A 423 18.54 9.48 -10.35
N ILE A 424 17.30 9.86 -10.06
CA ILE A 424 16.10 9.15 -10.51
C ILE A 424 16.04 9.12 -12.05
N LEU A 425 16.33 10.24 -12.71
CA LEU A 425 16.39 10.32 -14.17
C LEU A 425 17.55 9.48 -14.74
N GLY A 426 18.71 9.46 -14.07
CA GLY A 426 19.81 8.58 -14.42
C GLY A 426 19.41 7.10 -14.35
N VAL A 427 18.80 6.69 -13.24
CA VAL A 427 18.27 5.33 -13.06
C VAL A 427 17.24 5.00 -14.15
N LEU A 428 16.30 5.91 -14.45
CA LEU A 428 15.30 5.73 -15.50
C LEU A 428 15.94 5.54 -16.90
N PHE A 429 16.95 6.35 -17.21
CA PHE A 429 17.68 6.31 -18.47
C PHE A 429 18.44 4.99 -18.64
N PHE A 430 19.28 4.63 -17.66
CA PHE A 430 20.08 3.40 -17.73
C PHE A 430 19.23 2.13 -17.67
N SER A 431 18.13 2.15 -16.92
CA SER A 431 17.15 1.06 -16.95
C SER A 431 16.61 0.87 -18.36
N LYS A 432 16.13 1.93 -19.03
CA LYS A 432 15.60 1.83 -20.40
C LYS A 432 16.63 1.35 -21.41
N LEU A 433 17.87 1.81 -21.30
CA LEU A 433 18.97 1.37 -22.15
C LEU A 433 19.21 -0.15 -22.00
N LEU A 434 19.25 -0.67 -20.77
CA LEU A 434 19.34 -2.10 -20.52
C LEU A 434 18.10 -2.86 -21.00
N LEU A 435 16.90 -2.28 -20.87
CA LEU A 435 15.67 -2.89 -21.39
C LEU A 435 15.69 -3.04 -22.91
N ILE A 436 16.21 -2.04 -23.62
CA ILE A 436 16.38 -2.10 -25.08
C ILE A 436 17.32 -3.28 -25.43
N PHE A 437 18.47 -3.39 -24.77
CA PHE A 437 19.39 -4.52 -24.98
C PHE A 437 18.74 -5.87 -24.72
N ILE A 438 17.97 -6.00 -23.64
CA ILE A 438 17.25 -7.23 -23.31
C ILE A 438 16.21 -7.58 -24.37
N ASN A 439 15.47 -6.58 -24.84
CA ASN A 439 14.44 -6.76 -25.86
C ASN A 439 15.03 -7.12 -27.24
N MET A 440 16.28 -6.75 -27.51
CA MET A 440 17.01 -7.22 -28.70
C MET A 440 17.36 -8.71 -28.63
N ILE A 441 17.55 -9.25 -27.42
CA ILE A 441 17.87 -10.67 -27.22
C ILE A 441 16.60 -11.53 -27.23
N HIS A 442 15.58 -11.12 -26.49
CA HIS A 442 14.30 -11.80 -26.42
C HIS A 442 13.18 -10.77 -26.33
N LEU A 443 12.18 -10.85 -27.19
CA LEU A 443 11.02 -9.94 -27.15
C LEU A 443 9.97 -10.46 -26.17
N PRO A 444 9.27 -9.58 -25.42
CA PRO A 444 8.15 -9.98 -24.59
C PRO A 444 7.00 -10.49 -25.47
N LYS A 445 6.30 -11.55 -25.04
CA LYS A 445 5.16 -12.14 -25.76
C LYS A 445 4.00 -12.43 -24.82
N GLU A 446 2.77 -12.34 -25.33
CA GLU A 446 1.59 -12.84 -24.62
C GLU A 446 1.54 -14.37 -24.71
N GLY A 447 1.02 -15.04 -23.69
CA GLY A 447 0.94 -16.50 -23.67
C GLY A 447 0.87 -17.09 -22.27
N ILE A 448 0.89 -18.41 -22.22
CA ILE A 448 0.99 -19.19 -20.98
C ILE A 448 2.33 -19.93 -21.04
N PHE A 449 3.20 -19.65 -20.07
CA PHE A 449 4.57 -20.15 -20.00
C PHE A 449 4.77 -20.95 -18.71
N LEU A 450 5.83 -21.76 -18.63
CA LEU A 450 6.19 -22.44 -17.39
C LEU A 450 6.98 -21.48 -16.49
N ALA A 451 6.52 -21.29 -15.26
CA ALA A 451 7.12 -20.43 -14.23
C ALA A 451 8.26 -21.16 -13.48
N GLU A 452 9.22 -21.70 -14.23
CA GLU A 452 10.35 -22.49 -13.74
C GLU A 452 11.67 -21.84 -14.15
N VAL A 453 12.65 -21.83 -13.23
CA VAL A 453 13.98 -21.28 -13.49
C VAL A 453 14.64 -22.04 -14.64
N GLY A 454 15.14 -21.31 -15.63
CA GLY A 454 15.69 -21.88 -16.86
C GLY A 454 14.70 -21.91 -18.03
N ASN A 455 13.40 -21.69 -17.80
CA ASN A 455 12.48 -21.38 -18.89
C ASN A 455 12.80 -19.96 -19.41
N VAL A 456 13.07 -19.86 -20.71
CA VAL A 456 13.54 -18.61 -21.35
C VAL A 456 12.50 -17.49 -21.19
N ASP A 457 11.23 -17.75 -21.47
CA ASP A 457 10.18 -16.72 -21.39
C ASP A 457 9.99 -16.22 -19.96
N TYR A 458 10.01 -17.13 -18.98
CA TYR A 458 9.90 -16.80 -17.56
C TYR A 458 11.11 -16.00 -17.05
N ASP A 459 12.33 -16.45 -17.35
CA ASP A 459 13.56 -15.78 -16.92
C ASP A 459 13.66 -14.36 -17.49
N PHE A 460 13.34 -14.18 -18.77
CA PHE A 460 13.34 -12.86 -19.40
C PHE A 460 12.17 -11.98 -18.92
N TRP A 461 11.00 -12.55 -18.61
CA TRP A 461 9.92 -11.80 -17.96
C TRP A 461 10.36 -11.27 -16.59
N MET A 462 10.91 -12.13 -15.72
CA MET A 462 11.45 -11.71 -14.42
C MET A 462 12.50 -10.60 -14.56
N PHE A 463 13.41 -10.75 -15.54
CA PHE A 463 14.47 -9.78 -15.75
C PHE A 463 13.96 -8.39 -16.14
N ARG A 464 12.96 -8.33 -17.04
CA ARG A 464 12.32 -7.07 -17.43
C ARG A 464 11.55 -6.45 -16.26
N THR A 465 10.84 -7.26 -15.50
CA THR A 465 10.07 -6.81 -14.33
C THR A 465 10.98 -6.14 -13.31
N GLU A 466 12.07 -6.79 -12.91
CA GLU A 466 13.00 -6.22 -11.92
C GLU A 466 13.69 -4.95 -12.44
N LEU A 467 14.17 -4.95 -13.68
CA LEU A 467 14.80 -3.77 -14.27
C LEU A 467 13.90 -2.53 -14.21
N LYS A 468 12.60 -2.67 -14.52
CA LYS A 468 11.67 -1.52 -14.54
C LYS A 468 11.28 -1.08 -13.12
N LYS A 469 11.22 -2.04 -12.20
CA LYS A 469 10.74 -1.85 -10.83
C LYS A 469 11.56 -0.83 -10.06
N ILE A 470 12.90 -0.84 -10.14
CA ILE A 470 13.73 0.11 -9.40
C ILE A 470 13.46 1.56 -9.80
N ALA A 471 13.32 1.83 -11.10
CA ALA A 471 13.04 3.18 -11.62
C ALA A 471 11.63 3.65 -11.24
N LEU A 472 10.62 2.78 -11.38
CA LEU A 472 9.25 3.07 -10.98
C LEU A 472 9.13 3.28 -9.46
N TRP A 473 9.80 2.45 -8.66
CA TRP A 473 9.82 2.56 -7.21
C TRP A 473 10.42 3.89 -6.76
N LEU A 474 11.56 4.29 -7.33
CA LEU A 474 12.19 5.58 -7.00
C LEU A 474 11.29 6.77 -7.36
N LEU A 475 10.65 6.76 -8.54
CA LEU A 475 9.74 7.84 -8.96
C LEU A 475 8.49 7.92 -8.09
N ARG A 476 7.87 6.79 -7.76
CA ARG A 476 6.64 6.75 -6.96
C ARG A 476 6.86 7.11 -5.49
N ASN A 477 8.09 6.94 -4.98
CA ASN A 477 8.48 7.46 -3.67
C ASN A 477 8.97 8.92 -3.71
N GLY A 478 8.98 9.55 -4.90
CA GLY A 478 9.29 10.96 -5.07
C GLY A 478 8.12 11.88 -4.68
N PRO A 479 8.38 13.16 -4.36
CA PRO A 479 7.33 14.12 -3.98
C PRO A 479 6.44 14.60 -5.14
N VAL A 480 6.64 14.08 -6.36
CA VAL A 480 5.88 14.46 -7.56
C VAL A 480 5.00 13.27 -7.98
N PRO A 481 3.74 13.20 -7.51
CA PRO A 481 2.91 12.00 -7.64
C PRO A 481 2.47 11.67 -9.07
N TRP A 482 2.62 12.59 -10.03
CA TRP A 482 2.31 12.38 -11.45
C TRP A 482 3.52 11.96 -12.29
N ALA A 483 4.73 11.95 -11.71
CA ALA A 483 5.95 11.66 -12.47
C ALA A 483 6.07 10.18 -12.87
N ASP A 484 5.31 9.30 -12.24
CA ASP A 484 5.25 7.87 -12.57
C ASP A 484 4.65 7.61 -13.96
N VAL A 485 3.73 8.44 -14.43
CA VAL A 485 3.20 8.41 -15.81
C VAL A 485 4.32 8.52 -16.84
N ILE A 486 5.35 9.33 -16.56
CA ILE A 486 6.52 9.45 -17.44
C ILE A 486 7.23 8.09 -17.54
N ALA A 487 7.47 7.43 -16.42
CA ALA A 487 8.14 6.13 -16.41
C ALA A 487 7.30 5.00 -17.02
N LEU A 488 5.99 4.98 -16.76
CA LEU A 488 5.08 4.00 -17.38
C LEU A 488 5.14 4.10 -18.90
N LYS A 489 5.03 5.32 -19.46
CA LYS A 489 5.20 5.57 -20.89
C LYS A 489 6.60 5.22 -21.39
N TRP A 490 7.63 5.62 -20.64
CA TRP A 490 9.03 5.35 -20.98
C TRP A 490 9.30 3.85 -21.11
N PHE A 491 8.65 3.02 -20.29
CA PHE A 491 8.80 1.56 -20.32
C PHE A 491 7.79 0.82 -21.19
N GLY A 492 6.90 1.53 -21.90
CA GLY A 492 6.09 0.96 -22.98
C GLY A 492 4.59 0.80 -22.70
N VAL A 493 4.06 1.35 -21.60
CA VAL A 493 2.61 1.46 -21.41
C VAL A 493 2.05 2.43 -22.44
N ASN A 494 1.12 1.98 -23.25
CA ASN A 494 0.46 2.84 -24.24
C ASN A 494 -0.58 3.70 -23.53
N MET A 495 -0.22 4.93 -23.19
CA MET A 495 -1.13 5.86 -22.52
C MET A 495 -0.87 7.32 -22.91
N ASP A 496 -1.93 8.11 -22.89
CA ASP A 496 -1.83 9.56 -23.03
C ASP A 496 -1.43 10.22 -21.69
N SER A 497 -1.35 11.55 -21.68
CA SER A 497 -0.99 12.32 -20.47
C SER A 497 -2.20 12.82 -19.68
N SER A 498 -3.42 12.43 -20.07
CA SER A 498 -4.66 12.82 -19.38
C SER A 498 -5.18 11.75 -18.41
N SER A 499 -4.65 10.53 -18.50
CA SER A 499 -4.95 9.43 -17.59
C SER A 499 -4.07 9.45 -16.34
N HIS A 500 -4.64 9.04 -15.21
CA HIS A 500 -4.00 9.11 -13.90
C HIS A 500 -4.07 7.77 -13.16
N LEU A 501 -2.94 7.38 -12.57
CA LEU A 501 -2.81 6.19 -11.73
C LEU A 501 -2.42 6.63 -10.32
N TYR A 502 -3.41 6.92 -9.47
CA TYR A 502 -3.12 7.35 -8.11
C TYR A 502 -2.64 6.17 -7.29
N ASP A 503 -1.33 6.06 -7.04
CA ASP A 503 -0.74 5.00 -6.21
C ASP A 503 -1.27 3.58 -6.53
N ALA A 504 -1.50 3.30 -7.82
CA ALA A 504 -1.96 2.02 -8.31
C ALA A 504 -0.77 1.10 -8.62
N TRP A 505 -0.88 -0.18 -8.31
CA TRP A 505 0.11 -1.19 -8.69
C TRP A 505 -0.16 -1.62 -10.12
N CYS A 506 0.62 -1.14 -11.08
CA CYS A 506 0.40 -1.42 -12.49
C CYS A 506 1.59 -2.16 -13.11
N ASP A 507 1.30 -3.30 -13.74
CA ASP A 507 2.24 -3.94 -14.64
C ASP A 507 2.55 -3.01 -15.84
N VAL A 508 3.76 -3.14 -16.37
CA VAL A 508 4.30 -2.17 -17.34
C VAL A 508 4.33 -2.75 -18.76
N ASP A 509 4.32 -4.08 -18.87
CA ASP A 509 4.21 -4.79 -20.15
C ASP A 509 2.74 -5.02 -20.47
N PHE A 510 2.36 -5.00 -21.74
CA PHE A 510 1.02 -5.38 -22.19
C PHE A 510 -0.15 -4.64 -21.49
N VAL A 511 0.03 -3.36 -21.17
CA VAL A 511 -1.05 -2.50 -20.67
C VAL A 511 -1.28 -1.35 -21.65
N SER A 512 -2.54 -1.12 -22.01
CA SER A 512 -2.98 0.02 -22.81
C SER A 512 -4.05 0.79 -22.04
N ILE A 513 -3.88 2.10 -21.94
CA ILE A 513 -4.76 3.00 -21.21
C ILE A 513 -5.19 4.12 -22.16
N GLY A 514 -6.49 4.27 -22.37
CA GLY A 514 -7.09 5.35 -23.16
C GLY A 514 -6.89 6.74 -22.54
N ARG A 515 -7.67 7.69 -23.03
CA ARG A 515 -7.69 9.09 -22.56
C ARG A 515 -8.57 9.22 -21.31
N LYS A 516 -8.15 10.05 -20.37
CA LYS A 516 -8.90 10.42 -19.16
C LYS A 516 -9.37 9.20 -18.34
N VAL A 517 -8.60 8.13 -18.35
CA VAL A 517 -8.81 6.97 -17.49
C VAL A 517 -8.37 7.31 -16.08
N LEU A 518 -9.21 6.98 -15.11
CA LEU A 518 -8.94 7.20 -13.68
C LEU A 518 -8.77 5.86 -12.98
N ILE A 519 -7.55 5.59 -12.50
CA ILE A 519 -7.25 4.41 -11.68
C ILE A 519 -7.05 4.84 -10.23
N GLY A 520 -7.94 4.36 -9.36
CA GLY A 520 -8.01 4.70 -7.95
C GLY A 520 -6.90 4.08 -7.11
N GLN A 521 -6.72 4.64 -5.90
CA GLN A 521 -5.67 4.27 -4.96
C GLN A 521 -5.61 2.78 -4.62
N GLY A 522 -4.41 2.21 -4.72
CA GLY A 522 -4.15 0.82 -4.35
C GLY A 522 -4.82 -0.22 -5.26
N ALA A 523 -5.38 0.20 -6.39
CA ALA A 523 -5.82 -0.75 -7.42
C ALA A 523 -4.61 -1.50 -7.99
N THR A 524 -4.80 -2.77 -8.36
CA THR A 524 -3.76 -3.64 -8.91
C THR A 524 -4.13 -4.03 -10.34
N ILE A 525 -3.35 -3.57 -11.30
CA ILE A 525 -3.50 -3.82 -12.74
C ILE A 525 -2.47 -4.85 -13.17
N MET A 526 -2.93 -6.06 -13.43
CA MET A 526 -2.06 -7.19 -13.77
C MET A 526 -2.20 -7.52 -15.24
N SER A 527 -1.13 -7.37 -16.02
CA SER A 527 -1.03 -7.97 -17.35
C SER A 527 -0.32 -9.32 -17.30
N SER A 528 0.25 -9.67 -16.15
CA SER A 528 0.88 -10.95 -15.89
C SER A 528 0.48 -11.49 -14.52
N MET A 529 0.34 -12.82 -14.42
CA MET A 529 0.12 -13.50 -13.14
C MET A 529 0.73 -14.89 -13.16
N VAL A 530 1.32 -15.30 -12.04
CA VAL A 530 1.74 -16.69 -11.83
C VAL A 530 0.61 -17.45 -11.14
N ILE A 531 0.21 -18.59 -11.70
CA ILE A 531 -0.73 -19.55 -11.11
C ILE A 531 -0.06 -20.92 -11.14
N GLY A 532 0.33 -21.40 -9.97
CA GLY A 532 1.13 -22.61 -9.79
C GLY A 532 2.42 -22.60 -10.58
N LYS A 533 2.57 -23.54 -11.50
CA LYS A 533 3.73 -23.63 -12.39
C LYS A 533 3.58 -22.83 -13.69
N TYR A 534 2.52 -22.03 -13.84
CA TYR A 534 2.26 -21.28 -15.07
C TYR A 534 2.40 -19.78 -14.84
N LEU A 535 3.14 -19.13 -15.74
CA LEU A 535 3.12 -17.68 -15.94
C LEU A 535 2.14 -17.37 -17.07
N ILE A 536 1.09 -16.61 -16.76
CA ILE A 536 0.13 -16.13 -17.75
C ILE A 536 0.44 -14.67 -18.03
N ILE A 537 0.67 -14.32 -19.29
CA ILE A 537 0.83 -12.94 -19.76
C ILE A 537 -0.27 -12.65 -20.77
N LYS A 538 -1.12 -11.67 -20.48
CA LYS A 538 -2.20 -11.27 -21.37
C LYS A 538 -2.50 -9.79 -21.23
N ARG A 539 -2.67 -9.12 -22.37
CA ARG A 539 -2.87 -7.68 -22.43
C ARG A 539 -4.11 -7.21 -21.70
N VAL A 540 -3.97 -6.12 -20.97
CA VAL A 540 -5.06 -5.37 -20.36
C VAL A 540 -5.30 -4.09 -21.15
N VAL A 541 -6.56 -3.80 -21.46
CA VAL A 541 -6.96 -2.64 -22.24
C VAL A 541 -8.03 -1.87 -21.49
N PHE A 542 -7.75 -0.59 -21.24
CA PHE A 542 -8.74 0.40 -20.81
C PHE A 542 -9.00 1.34 -21.97
N ASP A 543 -10.25 1.43 -22.40
CA ASP A 543 -10.70 2.44 -23.37
C ASP A 543 -10.76 3.83 -22.72
N ASP A 544 -11.14 4.85 -23.49
CA ASP A 544 -11.28 6.22 -22.99
C ASP A 544 -12.33 6.31 -21.86
N TYR A 545 -12.08 7.21 -20.91
CA TYR A 545 -12.97 7.57 -19.78
C TYR A 545 -13.31 6.45 -18.79
N VAL A 546 -12.57 5.33 -18.84
CA VAL A 546 -12.73 4.25 -17.87
C VAL A 546 -12.39 4.70 -16.45
N MET A 547 -13.16 4.21 -15.47
CA MET A 547 -12.89 4.43 -14.05
C MET A 547 -12.69 3.11 -13.30
N VAL A 548 -11.53 2.96 -12.67
CA VAL A 548 -11.20 1.83 -11.79
C VAL A 548 -11.20 2.31 -10.34
N GLY A 549 -12.11 1.80 -9.53
CA GLY A 549 -12.20 2.13 -8.11
C GLY A 549 -10.97 1.67 -7.32
N GLY A 550 -10.67 2.34 -6.21
CA GLY A 550 -9.53 2.01 -5.36
C GLY A 550 -9.57 0.57 -4.83
N HIS A 551 -8.39 -0.02 -4.62
CA HIS A 551 -8.22 -1.42 -4.17
C HIS A 551 -8.91 -2.48 -5.04
N THR A 552 -9.18 -2.16 -6.31
CA THR A 552 -9.68 -3.12 -7.29
C THR A 552 -8.55 -3.96 -7.88
N THR A 553 -8.79 -5.23 -8.16
CA THR A 553 -7.85 -6.09 -8.91
C THR A 553 -8.33 -6.29 -10.34
N ILE A 554 -7.53 -5.87 -11.30
CA ILE A 554 -7.72 -6.11 -12.73
C ILE A 554 -6.81 -7.24 -13.16
N ALA A 555 -7.40 -8.34 -13.61
CA ALA A 555 -6.71 -9.58 -13.97
C ALA A 555 -6.20 -9.52 -15.42
N PRO A 556 -5.20 -10.36 -15.79
CA PRO A 556 -4.69 -10.40 -17.15
C PRO A 556 -5.77 -10.70 -18.18
N GLY A 557 -5.69 -10.03 -19.33
CA GLY A 557 -6.68 -10.16 -20.40
C GLY A 557 -7.94 -9.33 -20.21
N THR A 558 -8.03 -8.49 -19.17
CA THR A 558 -9.21 -7.65 -18.97
C THR A 558 -9.29 -6.55 -20.03
N ILE A 559 -10.46 -6.40 -20.64
CA ILE A 559 -10.78 -5.31 -21.57
C ILE A 559 -11.94 -4.52 -20.97
N MET A 560 -11.73 -3.24 -20.70
CA MET A 560 -12.76 -2.31 -20.22
C MET A 560 -13.15 -1.35 -21.34
N GLY A 561 -14.42 -1.40 -21.74
CA GLY A 561 -14.99 -0.54 -22.78
C GLY A 561 -15.16 0.90 -22.34
N HIS A 562 -15.35 1.79 -23.32
CA HIS A 562 -15.56 3.23 -23.14
C HIS A 562 -16.54 3.56 -22.00
N ASP A 563 -16.20 4.54 -21.16
CA ASP A 563 -17.08 5.00 -20.05
C ASP A 563 -17.54 3.88 -19.08
N SER A 564 -16.83 2.75 -19.04
CA SER A 564 -17.11 1.71 -18.05
C SER A 564 -16.50 2.04 -16.69
N VAL A 565 -17.18 1.61 -15.63
CA VAL A 565 -16.76 1.84 -14.24
C VAL A 565 -16.69 0.50 -13.53
N ILE A 566 -15.61 0.24 -12.80
CA ILE A 566 -15.56 -0.86 -11.83
C ILE A 566 -15.41 -0.25 -10.43
N GLY A 567 -16.35 -0.54 -9.53
CA GLY A 567 -16.36 0.05 -8.19
C GLY A 567 -15.22 -0.48 -7.31
N ALA A 568 -14.89 0.27 -6.26
CA ALA A 568 -13.78 -0.04 -5.36
C ALA A 568 -13.90 -1.43 -4.72
N ILE A 569 -12.76 -2.07 -4.41
CA ILE A 569 -12.69 -3.40 -3.79
C ILE A 569 -13.38 -4.48 -4.65
N SER A 570 -13.35 -4.32 -5.98
CA SER A 570 -13.83 -5.33 -6.93
C SER A 570 -12.68 -6.15 -7.52
N SER A 571 -12.99 -7.26 -8.19
CA SER A 571 -11.97 -8.04 -8.88
C SER A 571 -12.51 -8.65 -10.17
N THR A 572 -11.81 -8.44 -11.28
CA THR A 572 -12.14 -9.12 -12.55
C THR A 572 -11.53 -10.51 -12.59
N THR A 573 -12.12 -11.42 -13.36
CA THR A 573 -11.52 -12.72 -13.67
C THR A 573 -10.61 -12.63 -14.89
N TYR A 574 -9.77 -13.64 -15.11
CA TYR A 574 -8.93 -13.76 -16.31
C TYR A 574 -9.76 -13.58 -17.58
N ASN A 575 -9.22 -12.80 -18.54
CA ASN A 575 -9.78 -12.58 -19.87
C ASN A 575 -11.23 -12.04 -19.86
N ARG A 576 -11.54 -11.16 -18.91
CA ARG A 576 -12.88 -10.58 -18.75
C ARG A 576 -13.07 -9.35 -19.66
N VAL A 577 -14.22 -9.27 -20.32
CA VAL A 577 -14.64 -8.05 -21.04
C VAL A 577 -15.71 -7.34 -20.21
N LEU A 578 -15.52 -6.04 -19.99
CA LEU A 578 -16.45 -5.12 -19.34
C LEU A 578 -16.99 -4.20 -20.43
N ASP A 579 -18.29 -4.25 -20.64
CA ASP A 579 -19.01 -3.51 -21.68
C ASP A 579 -18.93 -2.00 -21.43
N SER A 580 -18.93 -1.25 -22.53
CA SER A 580 -18.97 0.21 -22.49
C SER A 580 -20.23 0.71 -21.78
N ASN A 581 -20.14 1.90 -21.17
CA ASN A 581 -21.24 2.55 -20.47
C ASN A 581 -21.89 1.66 -19.40
N TYR A 582 -21.11 0.83 -18.70
CA TYR A 582 -21.63 -0.05 -17.65
C TYR A 582 -20.81 0.05 -16.36
N ILE A 583 -21.51 -0.09 -15.23
CA ILE A 583 -20.93 -0.10 -13.90
C ILE A 583 -20.87 -1.54 -13.41
N TYR A 584 -19.70 -1.98 -12.98
CA TYR A 584 -19.40 -3.31 -12.43
C TYR A 584 -19.04 -3.21 -10.95
N PHE A 585 -19.40 -4.23 -10.17
CA PHE A 585 -19.03 -4.31 -8.75
C PHE A 585 -18.90 -5.76 -8.27
N GLY A 586 -18.01 -5.99 -7.30
CA GLY A 586 -17.91 -7.27 -6.56
C GLY A 586 -16.67 -8.10 -6.87
N ILE A 587 -16.57 -9.26 -6.21
CA ILE A 587 -15.48 -10.23 -6.34
C ILE A 587 -16.13 -11.62 -6.59
N PRO A 588 -16.20 -12.10 -7.84
CA PRO A 588 -15.80 -11.42 -9.08
C PRO A 588 -16.76 -10.29 -9.46
N ALA A 589 -16.27 -9.34 -10.26
CA ALA A 589 -17.02 -8.17 -10.68
C ALA A 589 -18.13 -8.56 -11.66
N ILE A 590 -19.37 -8.19 -11.31
CA ILE A 590 -20.56 -8.42 -12.13
C ILE A 590 -21.19 -7.09 -12.57
N PRO A 591 -21.86 -7.05 -13.74
CA PRO A 591 -22.57 -5.85 -14.18
C PRO A 591 -23.66 -5.48 -13.18
N LEU A 592 -23.66 -4.24 -12.72
CA LEU A 592 -24.63 -3.69 -11.76
C LEU A 592 -25.73 -2.91 -12.48
N LYS A 593 -25.35 -1.94 -13.32
CA LYS A 593 -26.27 -1.10 -14.10
C LYS A 593 -25.52 -0.34 -15.19
N GLU A 594 -26.24 0.16 -16.18
CA GLU A 594 -25.72 1.12 -17.16
C GLU A 594 -25.20 2.40 -16.47
N ASN A 595 -24.08 2.92 -16.98
CA ASN A 595 -23.48 4.17 -16.59
C ASN A 595 -24.20 5.34 -17.28
N LYS A 596 -25.38 5.71 -16.79
CA LYS A 596 -26.14 6.87 -17.29
C LYS A 596 -25.66 8.20 -16.74
N TYR A 597 -24.65 8.22 -15.88
CA TYR A 597 -24.17 9.46 -15.25
C TYR A 597 -23.56 10.44 -16.26
N ALA A 598 -23.09 9.96 -17.41
CA ALA A 598 -22.65 10.80 -18.52
C ALA A 598 -23.82 11.43 -19.31
N GLU A 599 -25.01 10.81 -19.25
CA GLU A 599 -26.22 11.18 -20.00
C GLU A 599 -27.28 11.88 -19.13
N GLU A 600 -27.09 11.92 -17.80
CA GLU A 600 -28.01 12.58 -16.88
C GLU A 600 -28.13 14.09 -17.19
N ARG A 601 -29.37 14.59 -17.19
CA ARG A 601 -29.68 16.02 -17.33
C ARG A 601 -28.91 16.81 -16.28
N ARG A 602 -28.11 17.79 -16.72
CA ARG A 602 -27.20 18.55 -15.86
C ARG A 602 -27.90 19.63 -15.04
N ASP A 603 -29.05 20.09 -15.52
CA ASP A 603 -29.91 21.07 -14.87
C ASP A 603 -30.77 20.44 -13.76
N ILE A 604 -31.12 19.15 -13.88
CA ILE A 604 -32.04 18.51 -12.93
C ILE A 604 -31.28 17.59 -11.98
N VAL A 605 -31.24 18.02 -10.71
CA VAL A 605 -30.66 17.25 -9.62
C VAL A 605 -31.79 16.54 -8.90
N ILE A 606 -31.76 15.20 -8.90
CA ILE A 606 -32.67 14.39 -8.09
C ILE A 606 -32.18 14.44 -6.64
N LYS A 607 -32.76 15.33 -5.83
CA LYS A 607 -32.57 15.33 -4.39
C LYS A 607 -33.43 14.22 -3.80
N ARG A 608 -32.82 13.36 -2.97
CA ARG A 608 -33.55 12.34 -2.21
C ARG A 608 -33.66 12.80 -0.77
N HIS A 609 -34.88 13.01 -0.31
CA HIS A 609 -35.15 13.19 1.10
C HIS A 609 -35.10 11.81 1.76
N VAL A 610 -33.91 11.43 2.26
CA VAL A 610 -33.60 10.07 2.72
C VAL A 610 -34.56 9.60 3.81
N ASP A 611 -34.88 10.47 4.77
CA ASP A 611 -35.75 10.13 5.91
C ASP A 611 -37.22 9.98 5.52
N GLU A 612 -37.66 10.71 4.50
CA GLU A 612 -39.04 10.60 3.99
C GLU A 612 -39.15 9.57 2.88
N SER A 613 -38.02 8.98 2.45
CA SER A 613 -37.92 8.13 1.27
C SER A 613 -38.53 8.75 0.01
N LYS A 614 -38.61 10.09 -0.06
CA LYS A 614 -39.14 10.84 -1.20
C LYS A 614 -38.04 11.29 -2.13
N LYS A 615 -38.30 11.25 -3.43
CA LYS A 615 -37.47 11.87 -4.46
C LYS A 615 -38.13 13.19 -4.86
N MET A 616 -37.32 14.24 -4.90
CA MET A 616 -37.72 15.57 -5.37
C MET A 616 -36.73 15.97 -6.46
N GLU A 617 -37.25 16.44 -7.59
CA GLU A 617 -36.45 16.99 -8.67
C GLU A 617 -36.37 18.48 -8.48
N GLU A 618 -35.16 19.03 -8.57
CA GLU A 618 -34.94 20.47 -8.47
C GLU A 618 -34.05 20.91 -9.62
N THR A 619 -34.57 21.81 -10.43
CA THR A 619 -33.86 22.41 -11.57
C THR A 619 -32.92 23.49 -11.06
N HIS A 620 -31.67 23.41 -11.47
CA HIS A 620 -30.62 24.36 -11.17
C HIS A 620 -30.02 24.89 -12.48
N GLU A 621 -29.53 26.13 -12.46
CA GLU A 621 -28.74 26.64 -13.56
C GLU A 621 -27.43 25.84 -13.67
N VAL A 622 -27.14 25.33 -14.85
CA VAL A 622 -25.84 24.69 -15.10
C VAL A 622 -24.79 25.77 -15.21
N ASN A 623 -23.92 25.84 -14.20
CA ASN A 623 -22.81 26.79 -14.17
C ASN A 623 -21.76 26.42 -15.25
N ILE A 624 -21.88 27.07 -16.41
CA ILE A 624 -21.00 26.90 -17.57
C ILE A 624 -20.76 28.25 -18.24
N ASP A 625 -19.64 28.38 -18.95
CA ASP A 625 -19.34 29.54 -19.80
C ASP A 625 -20.51 29.81 -20.79
N GLU A 626 -20.89 31.08 -20.94
CA GLU A 626 -22.04 31.50 -21.78
C GLU A 626 -21.98 30.94 -23.21
N ASP A 627 -20.79 30.89 -23.82
CA ASP A 627 -20.57 30.39 -25.17
C ASP A 627 -20.79 28.87 -25.33
N LYS A 628 -20.84 28.14 -24.21
CA LYS A 628 -21.03 26.69 -24.16
C LYS A 628 -22.42 26.26 -23.69
N LYS A 629 -23.26 27.19 -23.19
CA LYS A 629 -24.66 26.88 -22.78
C LYS A 629 -25.44 26.15 -23.88
N LYS A 630 -25.18 26.46 -25.15
CA LYS A 630 -25.77 25.80 -26.34
C LYS A 630 -25.52 24.29 -26.47
N TYR A 631 -24.55 23.73 -25.74
CA TYR A 631 -24.26 22.29 -25.78
C TYR A 631 -24.94 21.50 -24.67
N ILE A 632 -25.71 22.17 -23.80
CA ILE A 632 -26.46 21.55 -22.73
C ILE A 632 -27.89 21.40 -23.21
N LYS A 633 -28.44 20.19 -23.09
CA LYS A 633 -29.88 19.99 -23.22
C LYS A 633 -30.53 20.47 -21.93
N THR A 634 -31.29 21.56 -21.98
CA THR A 634 -32.18 21.96 -20.88
C THR A 634 -33.59 21.45 -21.15
N GLY A 635 -34.47 21.43 -20.14
CA GLY A 635 -35.85 20.98 -20.30
C GLY A 635 -36.69 21.71 -21.36
N ASP A 636 -36.21 22.85 -21.88
CA ASP A 636 -36.89 23.66 -22.89
C ASP A 636 -36.53 23.25 -24.34
N ASP A 637 -35.60 22.29 -24.53
CA ASP A 637 -35.09 21.86 -25.85
C ASP A 637 -35.77 20.57 -26.39
N GLU A 638 -36.86 20.09 -25.78
CA GLU A 638 -37.66 18.93 -26.25
C GLU A 638 -38.87 19.29 -27.12
#